data_AF-A0A1G5F4I4-F1
#
_entry.id   AF-A0A1G5F4I4-F1
#
_cell.length_a   1.000
_cell.length_b   1.000
_cell.length_c   1.000
_cell.angle_alpha   90.00
_cell.angle_beta   90.00
_cell.angle_gamma   90.00
#
_symmetry.space_group_name_H-M   'P 1'
#
loop_
_entity.id
_entity.type
_entity.pdbx_description
1 polymer ?
#
loop_
_entity_poly.entity_id
_entity_poly.type
_entity_poly.pdbx_seq_one_letter_code
_entity_poly.pdbx_strand_id
1 'polypeptide(L)'
;MSTFLKTLMQQRRMFLDGLDANQGDINLDIFEDFYPDQAHFVFELLQNAEDTGATEAAFTLTNEGCWFEHNGTRGFTEGDVRAITGIHNSTKTKAPDQIGKFGVGFKSVFVYTLTPTIYSADFSFRISRLVMPEPVSHDLAIGTRTKFWLPFNNPNKELTAAFAEIKAGLNELAETTLLFLSNIESIKWRVGSETEGEILRIGHSEFHIEVLKQINGETTTSAHFLKFNEPVSGLERQNVAIAYALDFLPNVQSFSRSKQLSQQLRIVPTRGQVAVFFPAGKETSGLRFHLHAPFVPELSRASIKKTPANNPLFQQLASLTASSLHTIRDQGLLTTDFLGVLPNPQDQLGDSYVCIREAVVEAMNTRPLTPTHAKRHAPARYLVQAKSSLKDLLSLEDIEYLIDYDDEPPQWAASRALQGTNVERFMNGLAIEDWDIEQFVDCVVDKSSEGKWGGVEDDFITWIGSKNAEWHQQFYALLTRESEAQDELYRLKRCKIVRLSDGRYSVATKCHFPDERGLKSSNVLCVDQAVYTAGKSKAQQESARKFLEEAGVTSIGERQLVEAILRSSYTDDKRTLNQREYLSHMRRFIKLLDEDPSSASLLSSYPLLMGKDNKWHKPSEIYLDAPYLDTGLGEYLAIAGGAPQLHPLADFYQALPIDTPKVVRFAETLGCLTQISLTKVNCSRNPQWPYLSSVSGKLFTSPIDRDFLIKNFQQLVERKSEKLARLVWNTMCSLTGTNYMYDSPYNQNPLRAVYQKNSTGGARFADSQLIHQLRNYPWVPQRGGGFVRPAQARAELLPDGFTFDPGWRWIKAVEFGKSIQLQNEKAVAEAAAAAESQRRQQEAAKALGFDDPETARKLAAIPAEELNRFYADWIRRKDIELPDREPKNPARRAEAVATQAADAPERISEQRTRSVSVGREAVKEDAAQYLLQQYTTDGDVICQVCKRPMPFKRDDGSWYFEKVEFIPELRKRYYQNYLALCPNHAAMFKEANGSSEFMRDMFVELSGSELEVVLAQQDETIYFTKTHIADLKQVIAVDEASAAPELELVHSSDVG
;
A
#
# COMPACT_ATOMS: atom_id res chain seq x y z
N MET A 1 24.99 98.20 32.52
CA MET A 1 23.91 97.65 33.38
C MET A 1 22.58 98.21 32.91
N SER A 2 21.64 97.37 32.50
CA SER A 2 20.30 97.79 32.07
C SER A 2 19.53 98.45 33.22
N THR A 3 18.99 99.65 33.00
CA THR A 3 18.16 100.39 33.98
C THR A 3 16.95 99.56 34.40
N PHE A 4 16.37 98.80 33.47
CA PHE A 4 15.25 97.91 33.70
C PHE A 4 15.53 96.85 34.78
N LEU A 5 16.69 96.18 34.73
CA LEU A 5 17.03 95.14 35.71
C LEU A 5 17.11 95.71 37.12
N LYS A 6 17.70 96.91 37.28
CA LYS A 6 17.76 97.59 38.58
C LYS A 6 16.37 97.91 39.12
N THR A 7 15.48 98.43 38.28
CA THR A 7 14.09 98.73 38.67
C THR A 7 13.32 97.46 39.04
N LEU A 8 13.42 96.40 38.25
CA LEU A 8 12.76 95.13 38.53
C LEU A 8 13.29 94.49 39.82
N MET A 9 14.62 94.54 40.04
CA MET A 9 15.26 94.07 41.27
C MET A 9 14.72 94.82 42.50
N GLN A 10 14.59 96.15 42.43
CA GLN A 10 14.01 96.93 43.54
C GLN A 10 12.54 96.56 43.80
N GLN A 11 11.73 96.34 42.75
CA GLN A 11 10.35 95.88 42.88
C GLN A 11 10.27 94.51 43.56
N ARG A 12 11.13 93.56 43.15
CA ARG A 12 11.19 92.22 43.73
C ARG A 12 11.71 92.25 45.16
N ARG A 13 12.61 93.18 45.50
CA ARG A 13 13.08 93.38 46.87
C ARG A 13 11.95 93.78 47.81
N MET A 14 11.16 94.79 47.42
CA MET A 14 9.99 95.21 48.22
C MET A 14 8.99 94.07 48.42
N PHE A 15 8.79 93.23 47.39
CA PHE A 15 7.94 92.05 47.49
C PHE A 15 8.48 91.01 48.48
N LEU A 16 9.77 90.67 48.40
CA LEU A 16 10.41 89.72 49.33
C LEU A 16 10.45 90.25 50.76
N ASP A 17 10.79 91.53 50.95
CA ASP A 17 10.80 92.15 52.28
C ASP A 17 9.37 92.12 52.91
N GLY A 18 8.33 92.27 52.08
CA GLY A 18 6.94 92.10 52.51
C GLY A 18 6.58 90.66 52.87
N LEU A 19 7.09 89.66 52.16
CA LEU A 19 6.93 88.25 52.53
C LEU A 19 7.64 87.91 53.84
N ASP A 20 8.89 88.38 54.00
CA ASP A 20 9.70 88.17 55.19
C ASP A 20 9.02 88.80 56.43
N ALA A 21 8.39 89.98 56.27
CA ALA A 21 7.62 90.63 57.32
C ALA A 21 6.38 89.85 57.79
N ASN A 22 5.83 88.97 56.93
CA ASN A 22 4.67 88.12 57.24
C ASN A 22 5.06 86.73 57.79
N GLN A 23 6.31 86.54 58.24
CA GLN A 23 6.78 85.33 58.96
C GLN A 23 6.48 83.98 58.27
N GLY A 24 6.38 83.95 56.94
CA GLY A 24 6.21 82.70 56.20
C GLY A 24 4.75 82.26 55.95
N ASP A 25 3.76 83.13 56.15
CA ASP A 25 2.34 82.86 55.81
C ASP A 25 2.12 82.46 54.33
N ILE A 26 3.05 82.80 53.44
CA ILE A 26 3.05 82.42 52.03
C ILE A 26 4.34 81.66 51.73
N ASN A 27 4.22 80.34 51.57
CA ASN A 27 5.34 79.47 51.23
C ASN A 27 5.62 79.53 49.71
N LEU A 28 6.82 79.98 49.34
CA LEU A 28 7.29 79.99 47.96
C LEU A 28 7.87 78.63 47.52
N ASP A 29 8.10 77.70 48.44
CA ASP A 29 8.72 76.40 48.18
C ASP A 29 7.73 75.37 47.61
N ILE A 30 6.44 75.74 47.47
CA ILE A 30 5.40 74.89 46.86
C ILE A 30 5.76 74.41 45.44
N PHE A 31 6.67 75.09 44.76
CA PHE A 31 7.08 74.74 43.39
C PHE A 31 7.95 73.47 43.34
N GLU A 32 8.59 73.08 44.44
CA GLU A 32 9.38 71.84 44.53
C GLU A 32 8.48 70.59 44.53
N ASP A 33 7.26 70.68 45.08
CA ASP A 33 6.31 69.55 45.18
C ASP A 33 5.57 69.23 43.87
N PHE A 34 5.56 70.15 42.88
CA PHE A 34 4.81 69.95 41.63
C PHE A 34 5.55 69.14 40.56
N TYR A 35 6.85 68.90 40.72
CA TYR A 35 7.70 68.22 39.73
C TYR A 35 8.42 67.01 40.37
N PRO A 36 7.72 65.88 40.59
CA PRO A 36 8.30 64.69 41.20
C PRO A 36 9.27 63.92 40.27
N ASP A 37 9.28 64.24 38.97
CA ASP A 37 10.12 63.57 37.97
C ASP A 37 11.54 64.14 37.96
N GLN A 38 12.54 63.26 38.09
CA GLN A 38 13.96 63.61 38.09
C GLN A 38 14.36 64.31 36.77
N ALA A 39 15.13 65.40 36.87
CA ALA A 39 15.65 66.18 35.74
C ALA A 39 14.60 66.74 34.75
N HIS A 40 13.33 66.91 35.14
CA HIS A 40 12.26 67.46 34.28
C HIS A 40 12.59 68.83 33.65
N PHE A 41 13.43 69.63 34.32
CA PHE A 41 13.87 70.94 33.82
C PHE A 41 14.58 70.86 32.45
N VAL A 42 15.15 69.71 32.07
CA VAL A 42 15.78 69.50 30.77
C VAL A 42 14.77 69.78 29.65
N PHE A 43 13.57 69.21 29.74
CA PHE A 43 12.51 69.42 28.73
C PHE A 43 11.99 70.86 28.76
N GLU A 44 11.88 71.48 29.93
CA GLU A 44 11.45 72.88 30.07
C GLU A 44 12.45 73.85 29.42
N LEU A 45 13.76 73.60 29.57
CA LEU A 45 14.80 74.38 28.92
C LEU A 45 14.79 74.17 27.39
N LEU A 46 14.59 72.94 26.93
CA LEU A 46 14.44 72.64 25.51
C LEU A 46 13.20 73.32 24.89
N GLN A 47 12.07 73.38 25.60
CA GLN A 47 10.90 74.14 25.15
C GLN A 47 11.18 75.63 25.01
N ASN A 48 11.87 76.22 26.00
CA ASN A 48 12.25 77.63 25.93
C ASN A 48 13.17 77.89 24.73
N ALA A 49 14.10 76.98 24.43
CA ALA A 49 14.94 77.07 23.24
C ALA A 49 14.11 76.95 21.95
N GLU A 50 13.20 75.98 21.88
CA GLU A 50 12.29 75.76 20.75
C GLU A 50 11.42 77.00 20.46
N ASP A 51 10.88 77.66 21.49
CA ASP A 51 10.08 78.89 21.41
C ASP A 51 10.87 80.11 20.89
N THR A 52 12.20 80.06 20.98
CA THR A 52 13.09 81.10 20.41
C THR A 52 13.56 80.78 18.99
N GLY A 53 13.06 79.67 18.40
CA GLY A 53 13.50 79.18 17.10
C GLY A 53 14.93 78.66 17.12
N ALA A 54 15.37 78.06 18.23
CA ALA A 54 16.67 77.38 18.28
C ALA A 54 16.64 76.13 17.39
N THR A 55 17.72 75.89 16.65
CA THR A 55 17.94 74.64 15.90
C THR A 55 18.86 73.69 16.65
N GLU A 56 19.67 74.21 17.57
CA GLU A 56 20.62 73.46 18.37
C GLU A 56 20.51 73.83 19.85
N ALA A 57 20.56 72.82 20.71
CA ALA A 57 20.66 72.96 22.15
C ALA A 57 21.76 72.03 22.71
N ALA A 58 22.50 72.48 23.73
CA ALA A 58 23.56 71.70 24.34
C ALA A 58 23.57 71.78 25.86
N PHE A 59 23.81 70.64 26.50
CA PHE A 59 24.01 70.51 27.95
C PHE A 59 25.47 70.18 28.26
N THR A 60 26.04 70.76 29.31
CA THR A 60 27.35 70.35 29.84
C THR A 60 27.26 70.19 31.34
N LEU A 61 27.27 68.94 31.80
CA LEU A 61 27.14 68.55 33.19
C LEU A 61 28.52 68.37 33.82
N THR A 62 28.79 69.10 34.91
CA THR A 62 29.98 68.98 35.76
C THR A 62 29.57 68.59 37.19
N ASN A 63 30.53 68.23 38.04
CA ASN A 63 30.23 67.87 39.44
C ASN A 63 29.63 69.03 40.24
N GLU A 64 29.84 70.27 39.78
CA GLU A 64 29.43 71.50 40.45
C GLU A 64 28.12 72.09 39.90
N GLY A 65 27.65 71.63 38.74
CA GLY A 65 26.45 72.17 38.11
C GLY A 65 26.24 71.74 36.65
N CYS A 66 25.23 72.34 36.02
CA CYS A 66 24.87 72.07 34.63
C CYS A 66 24.82 73.38 33.81
N TRP A 67 25.55 73.41 32.70
CA TRP A 67 25.38 74.42 31.67
C TRP A 67 24.34 73.98 30.65
N PHE A 68 23.48 74.90 30.24
CA PHE A 68 22.59 74.73 29.09
C PHE A 68 22.79 75.90 28.12
N GLU A 69 22.95 75.64 26.84
CA GLU A 69 23.11 76.66 25.81
C GLU A 69 22.26 76.34 24.57
N HIS A 70 21.78 77.37 23.88
CA HIS A 70 21.08 77.20 22.60
C HIS A 70 21.34 78.37 21.65
N ASN A 71 21.11 78.14 20.36
CA ASN A 71 21.36 79.10 19.28
C ASN A 71 20.11 79.88 18.83
N GLY A 72 19.11 80.02 19.71
CA GLY A 72 17.86 80.72 19.39
C GLY A 72 18.11 82.14 18.87
N THR A 73 17.39 82.53 17.82
CA THR A 73 17.61 83.83 17.14
C THR A 73 17.07 85.01 17.94
N ARG A 74 16.11 84.76 18.84
CA ARG A 74 15.50 85.75 19.72
C ARG A 74 16.17 85.75 21.10
N GLY A 75 16.85 86.84 21.44
CA GLY A 75 17.38 87.07 22.79
C GLY A 75 16.28 87.32 23.83
N PHE A 76 16.67 87.35 25.11
CA PHE A 76 15.77 87.71 26.20
C PHE A 76 15.20 89.13 26.02
N THR A 77 13.89 89.28 26.20
CA THR A 77 13.23 90.58 26.26
C THR A 77 12.90 90.96 27.70
N GLU A 78 12.57 92.22 27.97
CA GLU A 78 12.06 92.63 29.29
C GLU A 78 10.85 91.80 29.74
N GLY A 79 10.01 91.37 28.79
CA GLY A 79 8.88 90.49 29.04
C GLY A 79 9.32 89.10 29.54
N ASP A 80 10.30 88.49 28.88
CA ASP A 80 10.85 87.18 29.27
C ASP A 80 11.50 87.26 30.66
N VAL A 81 12.27 88.33 30.94
CA VAL A 81 12.90 88.53 32.25
C VAL A 81 11.84 88.70 33.35
N ARG A 82 10.76 89.45 33.12
CA ARG A 82 9.65 89.55 34.10
C ARG A 82 8.94 88.22 34.32
N ALA A 83 8.79 87.42 33.28
CA ALA A 83 8.07 86.15 33.33
C ALA A 83 8.89 85.08 34.07
N ILE A 84 10.17 84.89 33.72
CA ILE A 84 11.05 83.90 34.35
C ILE A 84 11.31 84.20 35.84
N THR A 85 11.26 85.49 36.23
CA THR A 85 11.39 85.97 37.62
C THR A 85 10.04 86.16 38.33
N GLY A 86 8.92 85.79 37.70
CA GLY A 86 7.58 85.90 38.28
C GLY A 86 7.19 84.72 39.18
N ILE A 87 6.13 84.91 39.99
CA ILE A 87 5.45 83.87 40.82
C ILE A 87 4.03 83.57 40.30
N HIS A 88 3.54 84.32 39.30
CA HIS A 88 2.15 84.20 38.87
C HIS A 88 1.87 82.90 38.12
N ASN A 89 0.78 82.24 38.52
CA ASN A 89 0.10 81.22 37.73
C ASN A 89 -0.60 81.93 36.55
N SER A 90 0.08 82.04 35.40
CA SER A 90 -0.39 82.85 34.28
C SER A 90 -1.67 82.28 33.66
N THR A 91 -2.82 82.78 34.12
CA THR A 91 -4.15 82.55 33.54
C THR A 91 -4.59 83.65 32.56
N LYS A 92 -3.68 84.53 32.09
CA LYS A 92 -4.02 85.58 31.12
C LYS A 92 -3.13 85.58 29.88
N THR A 93 -3.73 85.11 28.78
CA THR A 93 -3.64 85.63 27.41
C THR A 93 -2.38 86.42 27.06
N LYS A 94 -1.28 85.72 26.75
CA LYS A 94 -0.23 86.22 25.85
C LYS A 94 0.30 85.08 24.98
N ALA A 95 0.45 85.39 23.69
CA ALA A 95 0.87 84.52 22.58
C ALA A 95 0.28 83.10 22.63
N PRO A 96 -0.87 82.84 21.99
CA PRO A 96 -1.47 81.49 21.98
C PRO A 96 -0.56 80.42 21.33
N ASP A 97 0.50 80.86 20.65
CA ASP A 97 1.41 80.06 19.84
C ASP A 97 2.71 79.58 20.54
N GLN A 98 2.96 79.91 21.81
CA GLN A 98 4.18 79.50 22.53
C GLN A 98 4.00 78.20 23.33
N ILE A 99 5.01 77.32 23.28
CA ILE A 99 5.04 76.00 23.93
C ILE A 99 5.19 76.16 25.45
N GLY A 100 6.07 77.06 25.87
CA GLY A 100 6.33 77.41 27.26
C GLY A 100 5.43 78.55 27.75
N LYS A 101 4.65 78.30 28.82
CA LYS A 101 4.14 79.40 29.64
C LYS A 101 5.30 79.89 30.52
N PHE A 102 6.07 80.86 30.00
CA PHE A 102 7.23 81.43 30.70
C PHE A 102 6.90 81.70 32.19
N GLY A 103 7.63 81.05 33.08
CA GLY A 103 7.64 81.36 34.51
C GLY A 103 7.46 80.17 35.46
N VAL A 104 6.53 79.24 35.19
CA VAL A 104 6.23 78.13 36.14
C VAL A 104 7.12 76.91 35.87
N GLY A 105 7.22 76.46 34.61
CA GLY A 105 8.03 75.29 34.23
C GLY A 105 9.53 75.48 34.50
N PHE A 106 10.07 76.68 34.26
CA PHE A 106 11.44 77.02 34.61
C PHE A 106 11.74 76.86 36.11
N LYS A 107 10.74 76.94 37.01
CA LYS A 107 11.01 76.79 38.45
C LYS A 107 11.49 75.39 38.83
N SER A 108 11.31 74.39 37.96
CA SER A 108 11.89 73.05 38.14
C SER A 108 13.42 73.06 38.27
N VAL A 109 14.13 74.08 37.77
CA VAL A 109 15.59 74.20 37.99
C VAL A 109 15.93 74.40 39.47
N PHE A 110 15.02 74.95 40.28
CA PHE A 110 15.31 75.28 41.68
C PHE A 110 15.44 74.06 42.58
N VAL A 111 14.95 72.89 42.15
CA VAL A 111 15.25 71.59 42.80
C VAL A 111 16.76 71.33 42.84
N TYR A 112 17.51 71.85 41.87
CA TYR A 112 18.96 71.65 41.74
C TYR A 112 19.78 72.89 42.09
N THR A 113 19.26 74.11 41.86
CA THR A 113 20.01 75.36 42.04
C THR A 113 19.20 76.47 42.72
N LEU A 114 19.77 77.15 43.70
CA LEU A 114 19.16 78.36 44.28
C LEU A 114 19.51 79.64 43.52
N THR A 115 20.52 79.58 42.64
CA THR A 115 21.06 80.74 41.95
C THR A 115 21.33 80.50 40.46
N PRO A 116 20.31 80.18 39.63
CA PRO A 116 20.51 80.02 38.21
C PRO A 116 20.97 81.34 37.60
N THR A 117 21.99 81.29 36.74
CA THR A 117 22.53 82.47 36.05
C THR A 117 22.26 82.37 34.56
N ILE A 118 21.67 83.41 33.99
CA ILE A 118 21.28 83.49 32.58
C ILE A 118 22.19 84.52 31.92
N TYR A 119 22.80 84.13 30.81
CA TYR A 119 23.59 84.97 29.92
C TYR A 119 22.87 85.03 28.57
N SER A 120 22.53 86.23 28.15
CA SER A 120 21.95 86.53 26.83
C SER A 120 22.48 87.88 26.37
N ALA A 121 22.37 88.18 25.08
CA ALA A 121 23.00 89.35 24.46
C ALA A 121 22.73 90.67 25.21
N ASP A 122 21.46 90.96 25.53
CA ASP A 122 21.06 92.22 26.16
C ASP A 122 20.80 92.11 27.68
N PHE A 123 20.61 90.88 28.18
CA PHE A 123 20.27 90.63 29.59
C PHE A 123 21.09 89.47 30.14
N SER A 124 22.07 89.80 30.98
CA SER A 124 22.81 88.84 31.79
C SER A 124 22.50 89.07 33.28
N PHE A 125 21.87 88.09 33.93
CA PHE A 125 21.44 88.20 35.33
C PHE A 125 21.40 86.82 36.02
N ARG A 126 21.60 86.84 37.33
CA ARG A 126 21.43 85.70 38.24
C ARG A 126 20.11 85.86 38.96
N ILE A 127 19.33 84.79 39.04
CA ILE A 127 18.09 84.79 39.84
C ILE A 127 18.46 84.32 41.25
N SER A 128 18.23 85.13 42.27
CA SER A 128 18.33 84.72 43.67
C SER A 128 16.96 84.73 44.35
N ARG A 129 16.79 83.98 45.44
CA ARG A 129 15.53 83.90 46.22
C ARG A 129 14.29 83.69 45.31
N LEU A 130 14.38 82.79 44.31
CA LEU A 130 13.36 82.44 43.31
C LEU A 130 12.92 83.54 42.32
N VAL A 131 13.04 84.82 42.67
CA VAL A 131 12.42 85.93 41.92
C VAL A 131 13.31 87.15 41.71
N MET A 132 14.48 87.24 42.34
CA MET A 132 15.32 88.44 42.31
C MET A 132 16.31 88.40 41.13
N PRO A 133 16.18 89.23 40.09
CA PRO A 133 17.18 89.30 39.02
C PRO A 133 18.35 90.22 39.40
N GLU A 134 19.44 89.63 39.85
CA GLU A 134 20.70 90.33 40.11
C GLU A 134 21.53 90.44 38.82
N PRO A 135 21.88 91.65 38.34
CA PRO A 135 22.69 91.76 37.12
C PRO A 135 24.08 91.14 37.31
N VAL A 136 24.55 90.40 36.30
CA VAL A 136 25.93 89.88 36.25
C VAL A 136 26.69 90.49 35.08
N SER A 137 28.01 90.37 35.09
CA SER A 137 28.86 90.77 33.96
C SER A 137 28.42 90.00 32.70
N HIS A 138 28.38 90.68 31.56
CA HIS A 138 28.07 90.02 30.30
C HIS A 138 29.21 89.05 29.97
N ASP A 139 28.86 87.88 29.49
CA ASP A 139 29.83 86.96 28.89
C ASP A 139 29.93 87.31 27.40
N LEU A 140 31.04 87.89 26.97
CA LEU A 140 31.24 88.20 25.54
C LEU A 140 31.48 86.93 24.71
N ALA A 141 31.85 85.82 25.35
CA ALA A 141 32.17 84.57 24.66
C ALA A 141 30.92 83.83 24.13
N ILE A 142 29.72 84.16 24.62
CA ILE A 142 28.47 83.53 24.14
C ILE A 142 27.97 84.07 22.80
N GLY A 143 28.48 85.21 22.33
CA GLY A 143 28.01 85.83 21.08
C GLY A 143 26.51 86.13 21.12
N THR A 144 25.75 85.57 20.16
CA THR A 144 24.29 85.70 20.07
C THR A 144 23.53 84.55 20.75
N ARG A 145 24.23 83.58 21.35
CA ARG A 145 23.60 82.44 22.02
C ARG A 145 23.00 82.86 23.35
N THR A 146 22.10 82.03 23.86
CA THR A 146 21.62 82.15 25.25
C THR A 146 22.14 80.97 26.04
N LYS A 147 22.69 81.25 27.24
CA LYS A 147 23.38 80.28 28.09
C LYS A 147 22.90 80.38 29.53
N PHE A 148 22.68 79.24 30.17
CA PHE A 148 22.23 79.09 31.54
C PHE A 148 23.30 78.34 32.32
N TRP A 149 23.66 78.85 33.50
CA TRP A 149 24.45 78.15 34.50
C TRP A 149 23.56 77.77 35.68
N LEU A 150 23.51 76.48 35.98
CA LEU A 150 22.72 75.92 37.08
C LEU A 150 23.68 75.27 38.09
N PRO A 151 24.28 76.04 39.03
CA PRO A 151 25.16 75.48 40.05
C PRO A 151 24.37 74.63 41.05
N PHE A 152 24.90 73.47 41.43
CA PHE A 152 24.29 72.57 42.41
C PHE A 152 24.48 73.10 43.83
N ASN A 153 23.72 74.13 44.20
CA ASN A 153 23.83 74.82 45.49
C ASN A 153 22.52 74.85 46.27
N ASN A 154 21.55 73.98 45.95
CA ASN A 154 20.39 73.76 46.81
C ASN A 154 20.77 72.81 47.96
N PRO A 155 20.70 73.24 49.25
CA PRO A 155 21.06 72.41 50.39
C PRO A 155 20.10 71.23 50.61
N ASN A 156 18.90 71.24 50.03
CA ASN A 156 17.95 70.14 50.08
C ASN A 156 18.31 68.98 49.13
N LYS A 157 19.34 69.15 48.28
CA LYS A 157 19.76 68.18 47.27
C LYS A 157 21.28 67.96 47.33
N GLU A 158 21.70 66.75 47.66
CA GLU A 158 23.12 66.37 47.66
C GLU A 158 23.74 66.49 46.26
N LEU A 159 24.98 67.02 46.19
CA LEU A 159 25.72 67.26 44.93
C LEU A 159 25.81 66.01 44.04
N THR A 160 26.15 64.87 44.65
CA THR A 160 26.31 63.59 43.94
C THR A 160 24.98 63.04 43.42
N ALA A 161 23.89 63.25 44.17
CA ALA A 161 22.55 62.88 43.75
C ALA A 161 22.05 63.77 42.60
N ALA A 162 22.26 65.08 42.69
CA ALA A 162 21.96 66.03 41.61
C ALA A 162 22.67 65.65 40.30
N PHE A 163 23.98 65.40 40.38
CA PHE A 163 24.77 64.95 39.24
C PHE A 163 24.26 63.63 38.65
N ALA A 164 24.02 62.62 39.50
CA ALA A 164 23.57 61.30 39.05
C ALA A 164 22.20 61.34 38.35
N GLU A 165 21.24 62.10 38.90
CA GLU A 165 19.90 62.24 38.31
C GLU A 165 19.95 62.95 36.95
N ILE A 166 20.71 64.05 36.83
CA ILE A 166 20.82 64.78 35.56
C ILE A 166 21.58 63.96 34.53
N LYS A 167 22.63 63.24 34.95
CA LYS A 167 23.34 62.29 34.07
C LYS A 167 22.40 61.22 33.54
N ALA A 168 21.57 60.64 34.40
CA ALA A 168 20.57 59.66 33.99
C ALA A 168 19.57 60.27 33.01
N GLY A 169 18.95 61.41 33.34
CA GLY A 169 17.98 62.08 32.47
C GLY A 169 18.52 62.46 31.09
N LEU A 170 19.77 62.96 31.00
CA LEU A 170 20.41 63.27 29.71
C LEU A 170 20.70 62.01 28.89
N ASN A 171 21.17 60.94 29.53
CA ASN A 171 21.44 59.67 28.84
C ASN A 171 20.16 58.94 28.42
N GLU A 172 19.05 59.14 29.15
CA GLU A 172 17.73 58.56 28.88
C GLU A 172 16.92 59.33 27.83
N LEU A 173 17.42 60.47 27.31
CA LEU A 173 16.78 61.16 26.20
C LEU A 173 16.55 60.18 25.03
N ALA A 174 15.26 59.97 24.71
CA ALA A 174 14.82 59.01 23.70
C ALA A 174 14.95 59.60 22.29
N GLU A 175 14.99 58.74 21.28
CA GLU A 175 14.97 59.15 19.87
C GLU A 175 13.68 59.91 19.51
N THR A 176 12.59 59.68 20.24
CA THR A 176 11.32 60.41 20.03
C THR A 176 11.35 61.85 20.54
N THR A 177 12.38 62.28 21.27
CA THR A 177 12.51 63.63 21.85
C THR A 177 12.45 64.72 20.77
N LEU A 178 13.05 64.51 19.60
CA LEU A 178 13.04 65.46 18.48
C LEU A 178 11.91 65.26 17.47
N LEU A 179 11.11 64.20 17.62
CA LEU A 179 10.16 63.77 16.60
C LEU A 179 9.09 64.85 16.31
N PHE A 180 8.61 65.52 17.36
CA PHE A 180 7.50 66.48 17.28
C PHE A 180 7.89 67.94 17.50
N LEU A 181 9.16 68.23 17.77
CA LEU A 181 9.65 69.61 17.77
C LEU A 181 9.57 70.19 16.35
N SER A 182 9.47 71.51 16.23
CA SER A 182 9.41 72.19 14.94
C SER A 182 10.81 72.64 14.50
N ASN A 183 11.58 73.26 15.40
CA ASN A 183 12.82 73.97 15.09
C ASN A 183 14.08 73.22 15.53
N ILE A 184 14.12 72.65 16.74
CA ILE A 184 15.33 71.96 17.22
C ILE A 184 15.57 70.70 16.40
N GLU A 185 16.77 70.62 15.83
CA GLU A 185 17.26 69.52 15.01
C GLU A 185 18.38 68.74 15.70
N SER A 186 19.09 69.34 16.65
CA SER A 186 20.16 68.69 17.41
C SER A 186 20.12 69.04 18.91
N ILE A 187 20.22 68.01 19.75
CA ILE A 187 20.42 68.12 21.20
C ILE A 187 21.73 67.42 21.56
N LYS A 188 22.71 68.18 22.02
CA LYS A 188 24.01 67.67 22.45
C LYS A 188 24.09 67.64 23.98
N TRP A 189 24.81 66.69 24.54
CA TRP A 189 25.18 66.73 25.95
C TRP A 189 26.59 66.22 26.17
N ARG A 190 27.26 66.79 27.17
CA ARG A 190 28.55 66.35 27.67
C ARG A 190 28.46 66.13 29.17
N VAL A 191 28.93 64.98 29.65
CA VAL A 191 29.02 64.65 31.08
C VAL A 191 30.49 64.51 31.47
N GLY A 192 31.00 65.46 32.26
CA GLY A 192 32.41 65.55 32.58
C GLY A 192 33.29 65.68 31.34
N SER A 193 34.42 64.97 31.31
CA SER A 193 35.30 64.84 30.14
C SER A 193 35.15 63.49 29.41
N GLU A 194 34.25 62.63 29.87
CA GLU A 194 34.26 61.19 29.53
C GLU A 194 33.16 60.77 28.57
N THR A 195 32.04 61.49 28.51
CA THR A 195 30.88 61.08 27.70
C THR A 195 30.29 62.27 26.97
N GLU A 196 30.22 62.16 25.65
CA GLU A 196 29.48 63.08 24.79
C GLU A 196 28.34 62.32 24.12
N GLY A 197 27.18 62.93 24.02
CA GLY A 197 26.05 62.39 23.29
C GLY A 197 25.36 63.45 22.44
N GLU A 198 24.72 63.00 21.38
CA GLU A 198 23.94 63.83 20.47
C GLU A 198 22.69 63.08 20.01
N ILE A 199 21.56 63.77 19.99
CA ILE A 199 20.38 63.33 19.24
C ILE A 199 20.22 64.27 18.07
N LEU A 200 20.17 63.72 16.85
CA LEU A 200 20.10 64.45 15.59
C LEU A 200 18.86 64.02 14.81
N ARG A 201 18.06 64.98 14.35
CA ARG A 201 16.94 64.75 13.45
C ARG A 201 17.31 65.09 12.01
N ILE A 202 17.15 64.13 11.11
CA ILE A 202 17.41 64.26 9.68
C ILE A 202 16.11 64.12 8.90
N GLY A 203 15.74 65.15 8.13
CA GLY A 203 14.65 65.07 7.16
C GLY A 203 15.14 64.47 5.83
N HIS A 204 14.57 63.34 5.42
CA HIS A 204 14.85 62.71 4.12
C HIS A 204 13.84 63.11 3.05
N SER A 205 12.59 63.33 3.44
CA SER A 205 11.53 63.90 2.59
C SER A 205 10.56 64.72 3.47
N GLU A 206 9.49 65.23 2.87
CA GLU A 206 8.40 65.92 3.59
C GLU A 206 7.82 65.10 4.75
N PHE A 207 7.71 63.78 4.57
CA PHE A 207 7.09 62.87 5.52
C PHE A 207 8.06 61.84 6.12
N HIS A 208 9.27 61.68 5.60
CA HIS A 208 10.25 60.71 6.13
C HIS A 208 11.33 61.40 6.95
N ILE A 209 11.38 61.04 8.23
CA ILE A 209 12.33 61.58 9.20
C ILE A 209 13.13 60.42 9.79
N GLU A 210 14.42 60.66 10.01
CA GLU A 210 15.29 59.80 10.79
C GLU A 210 15.73 60.55 12.05
N VAL A 211 15.72 59.87 13.20
CA VAL A 211 16.35 60.38 14.42
C VAL A 211 17.49 59.46 14.81
N LEU A 212 18.68 60.03 14.88
CA LEU A 212 19.90 59.36 15.29
C LEU A 212 20.19 59.69 16.75
N LYS A 213 20.63 58.70 17.51
CA LYS A 213 21.32 58.91 18.79
C LYS A 213 22.76 58.48 18.63
N GLN A 214 23.68 59.36 19.00
CA GLN A 214 25.10 59.14 18.94
C GLN A 214 25.70 59.29 20.33
N ILE A 215 26.63 58.41 20.69
CA ILE A 215 27.41 58.48 21.92
C ILE A 215 28.88 58.38 21.52
N ASN A 216 29.69 59.37 21.94
CA ASN A 216 31.11 59.49 21.61
C ASN A 216 31.39 59.43 20.09
N GLY A 217 30.49 59.96 19.27
CA GLY A 217 30.60 60.00 17.81
C GLY A 217 30.15 58.72 17.08
N GLU A 218 29.82 57.65 17.81
CA GLU A 218 29.26 56.42 17.23
C GLU A 218 27.73 56.44 17.28
N THR A 219 27.08 56.01 16.21
CA THR A 219 25.61 55.91 16.16
C THR A 219 25.15 54.70 16.94
N THR A 220 24.48 54.92 18.06
CA THR A 220 23.95 53.86 18.92
C THR A 220 22.58 53.40 18.45
N THR A 221 21.75 54.32 17.97
CA THR A 221 20.41 54.02 17.44
C THR A 221 20.09 54.92 16.25
N SER A 222 19.40 54.35 15.25
CA SER A 222 18.79 55.05 14.11
C SER A 222 17.33 54.61 14.04
N ALA A 223 16.42 55.57 14.20
CA ALA A 223 14.98 55.34 14.19
C ALA A 223 14.35 56.13 13.04
N HIS A 224 13.66 55.43 12.13
CA HIS A 224 12.96 56.04 11.01
C HIS A 224 11.47 56.17 11.29
N PHE A 225 10.88 57.29 10.88
CA PHE A 225 9.47 57.59 11.06
C PHE A 225 8.85 58.17 9.79
N LEU A 226 7.61 57.78 9.54
CA LEU A 226 6.73 58.44 8.59
C LEU A 226 5.83 59.41 9.36
N LYS A 227 6.16 60.70 9.34
CA LYS A 227 5.48 61.77 10.07
C LYS A 227 4.60 62.59 9.14
N PHE A 228 3.37 62.82 9.55
CA PHE A 228 2.45 63.76 8.91
C PHE A 228 2.05 64.82 9.92
N ASN A 229 1.94 66.07 9.48
CA ASN A 229 1.53 67.18 10.32
C ASN A 229 0.57 68.12 9.59
N GLU A 230 -0.21 68.86 10.37
CA GLU A 230 -1.16 69.85 9.87
C GLU A 230 -1.25 71.01 10.87
N PRO A 231 -1.30 72.28 10.40
CA PRO A 231 -1.53 73.43 11.26
C PRO A 231 -2.82 73.28 12.07
N VAL A 232 -2.77 73.64 13.35
CA VAL A 232 -3.94 73.60 14.23
C VAL A 232 -4.90 74.70 13.81
N SER A 233 -6.18 74.33 13.67
CA SER A 233 -7.23 75.29 13.31
C SER A 233 -7.31 76.43 14.33
N GLY A 234 -6.99 77.65 13.89
CA GLY A 234 -6.95 78.85 14.73
C GLY A 234 -5.64 79.10 15.49
N LEU A 235 -4.64 78.23 15.34
CA LEU A 235 -3.28 78.34 15.92
C LEU A 235 -2.23 77.96 14.86
N GLU A 236 -2.03 78.81 13.86
CA GLU A 236 -1.26 78.50 12.64
C GLU A 236 0.22 78.15 12.89
N ARG A 237 0.79 78.52 14.04
CA ARG A 237 2.18 78.21 14.40
C ARG A 237 2.34 76.87 15.12
N GLN A 238 1.25 76.22 15.48
CA GLN A 238 1.25 74.91 16.14
C GLN A 238 0.67 73.87 15.19
N ASN A 239 1.15 72.64 15.31
CA ASN A 239 0.71 71.55 14.45
C ASN A 239 0.14 70.39 15.28
N VAL A 240 -0.89 69.74 14.74
CA VAL A 240 -1.13 68.34 15.08
C VAL A 240 -0.22 67.46 14.22
N ALA A 241 0.21 66.33 14.75
CA ALA A 241 1.04 65.39 14.00
C ALA A 241 0.79 63.95 14.42
N ILE A 242 1.03 63.05 13.47
CA ILE A 242 1.08 61.60 13.69
C ILE A 242 2.40 61.07 13.13
N ALA A 243 2.93 60.02 13.73
CA ALA A 243 4.16 59.40 13.23
C ALA A 243 4.11 57.87 13.34
N TYR A 244 4.29 57.21 12.21
CA TYR A 244 4.40 55.75 12.12
C TYR A 244 5.87 55.34 12.15
N ALA A 245 6.22 54.35 12.97
CA ALA A 245 7.57 53.80 13.00
C ALA A 245 7.85 53.00 11.72
N LEU A 246 9.07 53.11 11.19
CA LEU A 246 9.54 52.38 10.02
C LEU A 246 10.68 51.44 10.41
N ASP A 247 10.66 50.24 9.83
CA ASP A 247 11.71 49.23 10.00
C ASP A 247 12.20 48.76 8.63
N PHE A 248 13.46 48.32 8.56
CA PHE A 248 14.06 47.85 7.31
C PHE A 248 13.44 46.54 6.84
N LEU A 249 13.28 46.41 5.52
CA LEU A 249 12.93 45.15 4.91
C LEU A 249 14.06 44.12 5.09
N PRO A 250 13.74 42.81 5.11
CA PRO A 250 14.77 41.77 5.14
C PRO A 250 15.76 42.00 3.99
N ASN A 251 17.06 42.11 4.33
CA ASN A 251 18.20 42.40 3.42
C ASN A 251 18.54 43.87 3.15
N VAL A 252 17.94 44.84 3.86
CA VAL A 252 18.33 46.25 3.79
C VAL A 252 19.02 46.66 5.08
N GLN A 253 20.26 47.15 5.00
CA GLN A 253 21.05 47.53 6.19
C GLN A 253 21.10 49.04 6.43
N SER A 254 20.81 49.85 5.42
CA SER A 254 20.84 51.31 5.52
C SER A 254 19.87 51.93 4.52
N PHE A 255 19.41 53.14 4.83
CA PHE A 255 18.51 53.89 3.98
C PHE A 255 19.24 54.52 2.79
N SER A 256 18.68 54.38 1.58
CA SER A 256 19.15 55.07 0.37
C SER A 256 18.06 55.95 -0.23
N ARG A 257 18.36 57.25 -0.41
CA ARG A 257 17.47 58.21 -1.08
C ARG A 257 17.18 57.89 -2.55
N SER A 258 17.98 57.02 -3.17
CA SER A 258 17.85 56.66 -4.60
C SER A 258 16.80 55.59 -4.89
N LYS A 259 16.31 54.89 -3.86
CA LYS A 259 15.34 53.79 -3.97
C LYS A 259 14.00 54.21 -3.39
N GLN A 260 12.91 53.61 -3.87
CA GLN A 260 11.58 53.86 -3.33
C GLN A 260 11.48 53.41 -1.87
N LEU A 261 10.69 54.11 -1.06
CA LEU A 261 10.55 53.83 0.36
C LEU A 261 10.03 52.41 0.63
N SER A 262 9.00 51.98 -0.11
CA SER A 262 8.40 50.63 -0.04
C SER A 262 9.32 49.48 -0.44
N GLN A 263 10.46 49.75 -1.09
CA GLN A 263 11.48 48.75 -1.42
C GLN A 263 12.57 48.62 -0.34
N GLN A 264 12.51 49.45 0.70
CA GLN A 264 13.57 49.55 1.72
C GLN A 264 13.04 49.45 3.14
N LEU A 265 11.88 50.07 3.39
CA LEU A 265 11.28 50.23 4.70
C LEU A 265 9.83 49.76 4.66
N ARG A 266 9.33 49.30 5.81
CA ARG A 266 7.93 48.98 6.05
C ARG A 266 7.46 49.64 7.34
N ILE A 267 6.17 49.91 7.44
CA ILE A 267 5.58 50.44 8.67
C ILE A 267 5.42 49.30 9.68
N VAL A 268 5.84 49.54 10.92
CA VAL A 268 5.77 48.57 12.01
C VAL A 268 5.01 49.14 13.21
N PRO A 269 4.36 48.28 14.02
CA PRO A 269 3.68 48.74 15.22
C PRO A 269 4.68 49.17 16.29
N THR A 270 4.39 50.28 16.96
CA THR A 270 5.15 50.77 18.14
C THR A 270 4.19 51.03 19.29
N ARG A 271 4.69 51.29 20.50
CA ARG A 271 3.85 51.78 21.60
C ARG A 271 3.52 53.24 21.33
N GLY A 272 2.29 53.53 20.92
CA GLY A 272 1.85 54.86 20.50
C GLY A 272 1.90 55.91 21.61
N GLN A 273 3.02 56.61 21.70
CA GLN A 273 3.21 57.74 22.62
C GLN A 273 2.31 58.91 22.24
N VAL A 274 1.79 59.60 23.24
CA VAL A 274 1.06 60.86 23.08
C VAL A 274 1.96 61.99 23.57
N ALA A 275 2.23 62.97 22.72
CA ALA A 275 3.18 64.02 22.99
C ALA A 275 2.55 65.41 22.97
N VAL A 276 2.97 66.26 23.89
CA VAL A 276 2.80 67.72 23.84
C VAL A 276 4.19 68.29 23.62
N PHE A 277 4.65 68.23 22.37
CA PHE A 277 6.03 68.42 21.91
C PHE A 277 6.99 67.33 22.40
N PHE A 278 6.93 67.00 23.69
CA PHE A 278 7.60 65.87 24.30
C PHE A 278 6.59 64.81 24.77
N PRO A 279 6.98 63.52 24.89
CA PRO A 279 6.08 62.46 25.32
C PRO A 279 5.49 62.69 26.72
N ALA A 280 4.17 62.58 26.85
CA ALA A 280 3.47 62.53 28.14
C ALA A 280 3.54 61.08 28.67
N GLY A 281 4.56 60.77 29.47
CA GLY A 281 4.93 59.39 29.80
C GLY A 281 3.88 58.52 30.52
N LYS A 282 2.87 59.14 31.16
CA LYS A 282 1.74 58.43 31.81
C LYS A 282 0.48 58.37 30.94
N GLU A 283 0.46 59.01 29.78
CA GLU A 283 -0.65 58.93 28.83
C GLU A 283 -0.54 57.68 27.95
N THR A 284 -1.64 56.96 27.78
CA THR A 284 -1.69 55.81 26.87
C THR A 284 -2.87 55.93 25.91
N SER A 285 -2.57 56.08 24.62
CA SER A 285 -3.62 56.12 23.57
C SER A 285 -4.22 54.74 23.27
N GLY A 286 -3.46 53.67 23.48
CA GLY A 286 -3.77 52.32 22.99
C GLY A 286 -3.48 52.12 21.49
N LEU A 287 -3.03 53.16 20.79
CA LEU A 287 -2.67 53.11 19.38
C LEU A 287 -1.26 52.56 19.18
N ARG A 288 -0.96 52.15 17.95
CA ARG A 288 0.34 51.57 17.57
C ARG A 288 1.24 52.53 16.79
N PHE A 289 0.94 53.82 16.84
CA PHE A 289 1.70 54.91 16.22
C PHE A 289 1.64 56.15 17.12
N HIS A 290 2.60 57.06 16.96
CA HIS A 290 2.75 58.21 17.85
C HIS A 290 1.79 59.34 17.45
N LEU A 291 1.29 60.06 18.46
CA LEU A 291 0.43 61.23 18.30
C LEU A 291 1.06 62.46 18.93
N HIS A 292 0.83 63.61 18.33
CA HIS A 292 1.17 64.89 18.89
C HIS A 292 0.08 65.92 18.58
N ALA A 293 -0.28 66.70 19.60
CA ALA A 293 -1.00 67.95 19.44
C ALA A 293 -0.61 68.88 20.59
N PRO A 294 -0.87 70.19 20.47
CA PRO A 294 -0.73 71.12 21.59
C PRO A 294 -1.86 70.96 22.60
N PHE A 295 -2.02 69.76 23.14
CA PHE A 295 -3.02 69.47 24.15
C PHE A 295 -2.77 70.29 25.41
N VAL A 296 -3.83 70.57 26.16
CA VAL A 296 -3.73 71.05 27.53
C VAL A 296 -3.25 69.88 28.41
N PRO A 297 -2.02 69.92 28.96
CA PRO A 297 -1.51 68.85 29.81
C PRO A 297 -1.99 69.00 31.26
N GLU A 298 -1.81 67.97 32.08
CA GLU A 298 -1.88 68.09 33.53
C GLU A 298 -0.75 68.99 34.09
N LEU A 299 -0.84 69.43 35.36
CA LEU A 299 0.17 70.28 36.00
C LEU A 299 1.58 69.67 35.95
N SER A 300 1.68 68.35 36.17
CA SER A 300 2.93 67.58 36.08
C SER A 300 3.38 67.30 34.65
N ARG A 301 2.54 67.58 33.64
CA ARG A 301 2.73 67.25 32.22
C ARG A 301 2.89 65.76 31.89
N ALA A 302 2.69 64.88 32.88
CA ALA A 302 2.82 63.44 32.70
C ALA A 302 1.68 62.83 31.87
N SER A 303 0.50 63.47 31.81
CA SER A 303 -0.67 63.03 31.06
C SER A 303 -1.48 64.23 30.51
N ILE A 304 -2.49 63.95 29.69
CA ILE A 304 -3.33 64.95 29.05
C ILE A 304 -4.55 65.26 29.92
N LYS A 305 -4.82 66.56 30.14
CA LYS A 305 -5.98 66.98 30.93
C LYS A 305 -7.27 66.64 30.19
N LYS A 306 -8.21 66.00 30.88
CA LYS A 306 -9.58 65.80 30.38
C LYS A 306 -10.33 67.14 30.37
N THR A 307 -10.34 67.82 29.23
CA THR A 307 -11.02 69.11 29.04
C THR A 307 -11.60 69.21 27.62
N PRO A 308 -12.77 69.87 27.44
CA PRO A 308 -13.36 70.05 26.11
C PRO A 308 -12.46 70.79 25.11
N ALA A 309 -11.49 71.58 25.58
CA ALA A 309 -10.54 72.28 24.73
C ALA A 309 -9.65 71.34 23.87
N ASN A 310 -9.46 70.09 24.32
CA ASN A 310 -8.68 69.09 23.57
C ASN A 310 -9.53 68.36 22.51
N ASN A 311 -10.86 68.41 22.57
CA ASN A 311 -11.72 67.66 21.65
C ASN A 311 -11.50 68.02 20.17
N PRO A 312 -11.37 69.30 19.77
CA PRO A 312 -11.06 69.65 18.38
C PRO A 312 -9.72 69.09 17.90
N LEU A 313 -8.72 68.99 18.78
CA LEU A 313 -7.40 68.43 18.45
C LEU A 313 -7.48 66.93 18.17
N PHE A 314 -8.27 66.18 18.95
CA PHE A 314 -8.50 64.75 18.68
C PHE A 314 -9.23 64.54 17.36
N GLN A 315 -10.22 65.37 17.04
CA GLN A 315 -10.93 65.32 15.76
C GLN A 315 -10.02 65.65 14.57
N GLN A 316 -9.14 66.65 14.72
CA GLN A 316 -8.16 66.98 13.69
C GLN A 316 -7.13 65.86 13.51
N LEU A 317 -6.67 65.23 14.60
CA LEU A 317 -5.81 64.04 14.54
C LEU A 317 -6.50 62.87 13.84
N ALA A 318 -7.80 62.65 14.07
CA ALA A 318 -8.58 61.62 13.38
C ALA A 318 -8.62 61.88 11.86
N SER A 319 -8.91 63.12 11.46
CA SER A 319 -8.89 63.56 10.06
C SER A 319 -7.51 63.40 9.42
N LEU A 320 -6.44 63.83 10.11
CA LEU A 320 -5.05 63.69 9.65
C LEU A 320 -4.64 62.22 9.51
N THR A 321 -5.06 61.36 10.44
CA THR A 321 -4.80 59.92 10.37
C THR A 321 -5.44 59.32 9.13
N ALA A 322 -6.72 59.59 8.89
CA ALA A 322 -7.44 59.12 7.72
C ALA A 322 -6.83 59.65 6.40
N SER A 323 -6.48 60.94 6.34
CA SER A 323 -5.92 61.55 5.13
C SER A 323 -4.51 61.01 4.81
N SER A 324 -3.69 60.73 5.84
CA SER A 324 -2.34 60.18 5.68
C SER A 324 -2.31 58.83 4.96
N LEU A 325 -3.39 58.04 5.06
CA LEU A 325 -3.50 56.73 4.41
C LEU A 325 -3.39 56.85 2.89
N HIS A 326 -3.85 57.95 2.29
CA HIS A 326 -3.70 58.20 0.86
C HIS A 326 -2.23 58.35 0.46
N THR A 327 -1.46 59.15 1.20
CA THR A 327 -0.02 59.30 0.95
C THR A 327 0.72 57.99 1.20
N ILE A 328 0.38 57.26 2.26
CA ILE A 328 0.95 55.93 2.58
C ILE A 328 0.69 54.94 1.43
N ARG A 329 -0.52 54.95 0.85
CA ARG A 329 -0.86 54.17 -0.34
C ARG A 329 0.00 54.55 -1.54
N ASP A 330 0.10 55.84 -1.83
CA ASP A 330 0.79 56.35 -3.01
C ASP A 330 2.32 56.11 -2.92
N GLN A 331 2.86 55.99 -1.71
CA GLN A 331 4.23 55.55 -1.45
C GLN A 331 4.43 54.02 -1.51
N GLY A 332 3.36 53.24 -1.72
CA GLY A 332 3.39 51.78 -1.75
C GLY A 332 3.56 51.12 -0.38
N LEU A 333 3.28 51.85 0.71
CA LEU A 333 3.43 51.37 2.08
C LEU A 333 2.12 50.86 2.72
N LEU A 334 0.96 51.12 2.10
CA LEU A 334 -0.36 50.62 2.53
C LEU A 334 -0.52 49.14 2.18
N THR A 335 0.25 48.30 2.88
CA THR A 335 0.29 46.84 2.71
C THR A 335 -0.68 46.14 3.66
N THR A 336 -0.91 44.84 3.46
CA THR A 336 -1.68 44.01 4.39
C THR A 336 -1.09 44.01 5.80
N ASP A 337 0.24 43.99 5.92
CA ASP A 337 0.93 44.00 7.21
C ASP A 337 0.70 45.31 7.98
N PHE A 338 0.67 46.44 7.27
CA PHE A 338 0.39 47.75 7.87
C PHE A 338 -1.01 47.84 8.49
N LEU A 339 -1.99 47.08 8.00
CA LEU A 339 -3.32 47.03 8.63
C LEU A 339 -3.25 46.59 10.09
N GLY A 340 -2.24 45.81 10.47
CA GLY A 340 -2.00 45.40 11.86
C GLY A 340 -1.53 46.54 12.77
N VAL A 341 -1.12 47.68 12.21
CA VAL A 341 -0.75 48.91 12.94
C VAL A 341 -1.99 49.80 13.18
N LEU A 342 -2.98 49.73 12.30
CA LEU A 342 -4.20 50.53 12.42
C LEU A 342 -5.10 50.05 13.56
N PRO A 343 -5.85 50.95 14.22
CA PRO A 343 -6.68 50.61 15.37
C PRO A 343 -7.83 49.68 14.98
N ASN A 344 -7.97 48.56 15.68
CA ASN A 344 -8.99 47.55 15.42
C ASN A 344 -10.12 47.55 16.50
N PRO A 345 -11.24 46.85 16.27
CA PRO A 345 -12.36 46.83 17.22
C PRO A 345 -12.03 46.26 18.60
N GLN A 346 -11.01 45.40 18.71
CA GLN A 346 -10.60 44.77 19.99
C GLN A 346 -9.59 45.62 20.78
N ASP A 347 -9.05 46.70 20.20
CA ASP A 347 -8.12 47.58 20.90
C ASP A 347 -8.84 48.36 22.02
N GLN A 348 -8.22 48.37 23.21
CA GLN A 348 -8.67 49.18 24.35
C GLN A 348 -8.15 50.61 24.22
N LEU A 349 -8.91 51.45 23.51
CA LEU A 349 -8.63 52.87 23.34
C LEU A 349 -9.33 53.69 24.41
N GLY A 350 -8.69 54.76 24.89
CA GLY A 350 -9.38 55.76 25.72
C GLY A 350 -10.43 56.53 24.92
N ASP A 351 -11.50 57.00 25.58
CA ASP A 351 -12.67 57.64 24.94
C ASP A 351 -12.28 58.73 23.92
N SER A 352 -11.26 59.52 24.22
CA SER A 352 -10.79 60.60 23.33
C SER A 352 -10.16 60.11 22.02
N TYR A 353 -9.65 58.88 21.96
CA TYR A 353 -8.95 58.32 20.80
C TYR A 353 -9.86 57.46 19.91
N VAL A 354 -11.08 57.14 20.35
CA VAL A 354 -12.05 56.32 19.58
C VAL A 354 -12.37 56.97 18.23
N CYS A 355 -12.47 58.29 18.18
CA CYS A 355 -12.71 59.04 16.94
C CYS A 355 -11.66 58.78 15.85
N ILE A 356 -10.41 58.49 16.23
CA ILE A 356 -9.33 58.16 15.29
C ILE A 356 -9.61 56.80 14.62
N ARG A 357 -10.06 55.81 15.41
CA ARG A 357 -10.45 54.50 14.86
C ARG A 357 -11.64 54.63 13.91
N GLU A 358 -12.66 55.38 14.31
CA GLU A 358 -13.86 55.61 13.50
C GLU A 358 -13.51 56.28 12.17
N ALA A 359 -12.67 57.32 12.17
CA ALA A 359 -12.23 57.99 10.95
C ALA A 359 -11.41 57.07 10.02
N VAL A 360 -10.53 56.22 10.58
CA VAL A 360 -9.76 55.24 9.80
C VAL A 360 -10.67 54.19 9.17
N VAL A 361 -11.60 53.61 9.94
CA VAL A 361 -12.55 52.60 9.44
C VAL A 361 -13.45 53.18 8.36
N GLU A 362 -13.99 54.38 8.58
CA GLU A 362 -14.83 55.07 7.59
C GLU A 362 -14.07 55.36 6.30
N ALA A 363 -12.82 55.84 6.40
CA ALA A 363 -11.98 56.08 5.23
C ALA A 363 -11.70 54.78 4.45
N MET A 364 -11.36 53.68 5.14
CA MET A 364 -11.10 52.38 4.51
C MET A 364 -12.36 51.78 3.86
N ASN A 365 -13.53 51.99 4.45
CA ASN A 365 -14.82 51.52 3.93
C ASN A 365 -15.27 52.29 2.68
N THR A 366 -14.98 53.59 2.61
CA THR A 366 -15.54 54.47 1.56
C THR A 366 -14.56 54.92 0.49
N ARG A 367 -13.24 54.80 0.73
CA ARG A 367 -12.18 55.25 -0.19
C ARG A 367 -11.32 54.07 -0.66
N PRO A 368 -10.64 54.19 -1.81
CA PRO A 368 -9.74 53.14 -2.32
C PRO A 368 -8.44 53.05 -1.50
N LEU A 369 -8.56 52.50 -0.30
CA LEU A 369 -7.51 52.35 0.70
C LEU A 369 -7.38 50.90 1.23
N THR A 370 -8.37 50.03 0.99
CA THR A 370 -8.30 48.64 1.45
C THR A 370 -7.60 47.75 0.42
N PRO A 371 -6.51 47.03 0.78
CA PRO A 371 -5.77 46.18 -0.16
C PRO A 371 -6.63 45.09 -0.80
N THR A 372 -6.47 44.89 -2.12
CA THR A 372 -7.20 43.89 -2.92
C THR A 372 -6.31 42.72 -3.32
N HIS A 373 -6.92 41.60 -3.75
CA HIS A 373 -6.19 40.43 -4.26
C HIS A 373 -5.28 40.77 -5.45
N ALA A 374 -5.72 41.71 -6.30
CA ALA A 374 -4.97 42.22 -7.44
C ALA A 374 -3.81 43.19 -7.06
N LYS A 375 -3.46 43.27 -5.77
CA LYS A 375 -2.41 44.17 -5.23
C LYS A 375 -2.67 45.66 -5.55
N ARG A 376 -3.94 46.05 -5.57
CA ARG A 376 -4.41 47.44 -5.64
C ARG A 376 -5.16 47.79 -4.35
N HIS A 377 -5.94 48.88 -4.38
CA HIS A 377 -6.78 49.31 -3.27
C HIS A 377 -8.17 49.67 -3.75
N ALA A 378 -9.19 49.32 -2.98
CA ALA A 378 -10.60 49.65 -3.23
C ALA A 378 -11.33 49.95 -1.90
N PRO A 379 -12.50 50.60 -1.94
CA PRO A 379 -13.36 50.76 -0.76
C PRO A 379 -13.78 49.40 -0.20
N ALA A 380 -13.64 49.20 1.11
CA ALA A 380 -13.89 47.89 1.73
C ALA A 380 -15.33 47.39 1.52
N ARG A 381 -16.30 48.30 1.41
CA ARG A 381 -17.72 47.98 1.19
C ARG A 381 -18.03 47.32 -0.16
N TYR A 382 -17.09 47.38 -1.11
CA TYR A 382 -17.19 46.71 -2.41
C TYR A 382 -16.28 45.49 -2.49
N LEU A 383 -15.70 45.08 -1.36
CA LEU A 383 -14.81 43.93 -1.29
C LEU A 383 -15.53 42.71 -0.75
N VAL A 384 -15.26 41.58 -1.39
CA VAL A 384 -15.68 40.26 -0.95
C VAL A 384 -14.48 39.44 -0.49
N GLN A 385 -14.66 38.64 0.54
CA GLN A 385 -13.64 37.80 1.16
C GLN A 385 -13.93 36.31 0.94
N ALA A 386 -12.89 35.58 0.54
CA ALA A 386 -12.93 34.14 0.30
C ALA A 386 -11.55 33.49 0.52
N LYS A 387 -11.50 32.16 0.53
CA LYS A 387 -10.23 31.44 0.42
C LYS A 387 -9.52 31.71 -0.92
N SER A 388 -8.19 31.61 -0.92
CA SER A 388 -7.38 31.84 -2.13
C SER A 388 -7.74 30.89 -3.27
N SER A 389 -8.10 29.64 -2.97
CA SER A 389 -8.53 28.66 -3.98
C SER A 389 -9.72 29.14 -4.81
N LEU A 390 -10.68 29.83 -4.20
CA LEU A 390 -11.82 30.41 -4.91
C LEU A 390 -11.44 31.68 -5.69
N LYS A 391 -10.62 32.55 -5.09
CA LYS A 391 -10.12 33.78 -5.74
C LYS A 391 -9.26 33.51 -6.97
N ASP A 392 -8.52 32.41 -6.96
CA ASP A 392 -7.70 31.97 -8.09
C ASP A 392 -8.55 31.35 -9.21
N LEU A 393 -9.71 30.78 -8.86
CA LEU A 393 -10.64 30.18 -9.83
C LEU A 393 -11.52 31.22 -10.52
N LEU A 394 -12.04 32.20 -9.77
CA LEU A 394 -13.02 33.17 -10.26
C LEU A 394 -12.36 34.52 -10.57
N SER A 395 -12.47 34.93 -11.83
CA SER A 395 -12.04 36.26 -12.30
C SER A 395 -12.93 37.38 -11.75
N LEU A 396 -12.56 38.65 -11.98
CA LEU A 396 -13.40 39.79 -11.57
C LEU A 396 -14.73 39.78 -12.33
N GLU A 397 -14.70 39.42 -13.62
CA GLU A 397 -15.89 39.28 -14.44
C GLU A 397 -16.80 38.13 -13.97
N ASP A 398 -16.23 37.12 -13.28
CA ASP A 398 -17.01 36.02 -12.71
C ASP A 398 -17.78 36.43 -11.47
N ILE A 399 -17.12 37.12 -10.53
CA ILE A 399 -17.81 37.58 -9.32
C ILE A 399 -18.80 38.68 -9.60
N GLU A 400 -18.56 39.54 -10.59
CA GLU A 400 -19.54 40.52 -11.08
C GLU A 400 -20.82 39.84 -11.59
N TYR A 401 -20.70 38.66 -12.20
CA TYR A 401 -21.87 37.87 -12.64
C TYR A 401 -22.54 37.06 -11.52
N LEU A 402 -21.74 36.55 -10.57
CA LEU A 402 -22.21 35.59 -9.57
C LEU A 402 -22.77 36.22 -8.29
N ILE A 403 -22.34 37.42 -7.95
CA ILE A 403 -22.67 38.12 -6.71
C ILE A 403 -23.55 39.31 -7.04
N ASP A 404 -24.70 39.43 -6.38
CA ASP A 404 -25.56 40.60 -6.51
C ASP A 404 -24.92 41.81 -5.83
N TYR A 405 -24.95 42.97 -6.49
CA TYR A 405 -24.39 44.22 -5.97
C TYR A 405 -25.27 45.42 -6.35
N ASP A 406 -25.28 46.45 -5.49
CA ASP A 406 -26.14 47.62 -5.67
C ASP A 406 -25.47 48.73 -6.52
N ASP A 407 -24.25 49.13 -6.15
CA ASP A 407 -23.60 50.34 -6.70
C ASP A 407 -22.43 50.02 -7.65
N GLU A 408 -21.38 49.37 -7.12
CA GLU A 408 -20.11 49.11 -7.80
C GLU A 408 -19.83 47.60 -7.81
N PRO A 409 -19.21 47.06 -8.87
CA PRO A 409 -18.90 45.63 -8.96
C PRO A 409 -18.03 45.15 -7.79
N PRO A 410 -18.31 43.95 -7.24
CA PRO A 410 -17.54 43.38 -6.16
C PRO A 410 -16.12 43.06 -6.62
N GLN A 411 -15.15 43.25 -5.73
CA GLN A 411 -13.75 42.92 -5.96
C GLN A 411 -13.22 42.02 -4.85
N TRP A 412 -12.23 41.19 -5.18
CA TRP A 412 -11.59 40.36 -4.17
C TRP A 412 -10.76 41.19 -3.19
N ALA A 413 -11.08 41.08 -1.90
CA ALA A 413 -10.20 41.55 -0.83
C ALA A 413 -8.83 40.85 -0.91
N ALA A 414 -7.80 41.44 -0.31
CA ALA A 414 -6.54 40.72 -0.09
C ALA A 414 -6.75 39.40 0.66
N SER A 415 -5.79 38.48 0.54
CA SER A 415 -5.85 37.16 1.19
C SER A 415 -6.19 37.27 2.68
N ARG A 416 -7.00 36.33 3.19
CA ARG A 416 -7.32 36.27 4.62
C ARG A 416 -6.04 36.30 5.45
N ALA A 417 -6.03 37.18 6.44
CA ALA A 417 -4.94 37.26 7.39
C ALA A 417 -4.90 36.02 8.29
N LEU A 418 -3.74 35.76 8.90
CA LEU A 418 -3.60 34.68 9.87
C LEU A 418 -4.53 34.92 11.07
N GLN A 419 -5.19 33.86 11.51
CA GLN A 419 -6.12 33.91 12.64
C GLN A 419 -5.41 34.39 13.92
N GLY A 420 -6.07 35.25 14.68
CA GLY A 420 -5.59 35.87 15.90
C GLY A 420 -4.68 37.09 15.70
N THR A 421 -4.34 37.46 14.47
CA THR A 421 -3.48 38.62 14.20
C THR A 421 -4.25 39.95 14.26
N ASN A 422 -3.54 41.05 14.49
CA ASN A 422 -4.15 42.39 14.43
C ASN A 422 -4.65 42.76 13.03
N VAL A 423 -4.07 42.18 11.97
CA VAL A 423 -4.53 42.37 10.59
C VAL A 423 -5.94 41.80 10.43
N GLU A 424 -6.16 40.55 10.87
CA GLU A 424 -7.49 39.93 10.85
C GLU A 424 -8.49 40.75 11.67
N ARG A 425 -8.13 41.11 12.91
CA ARG A 425 -9.00 41.91 13.78
C ARG A 425 -9.40 43.24 13.15
N PHE A 426 -8.47 43.91 12.45
CA PHE A 426 -8.75 45.15 11.75
C PHE A 426 -9.67 44.92 10.54
N MET A 427 -9.37 43.92 9.69
CA MET A 427 -10.18 43.59 8.52
C MET A 427 -11.62 43.20 8.90
N ASN A 428 -11.81 42.48 10.00
CA ASN A 428 -13.15 42.13 10.52
C ASN A 428 -13.95 43.35 11.02
N GLY A 429 -13.28 44.49 11.24
CA GLY A 429 -13.93 45.77 11.56
C GLY A 429 -14.32 46.59 10.33
N LEU A 430 -13.95 46.15 9.13
CA LEU A 430 -14.31 46.80 7.86
C LEU A 430 -15.59 46.19 7.28
N ALA A 431 -16.24 46.91 6.38
CA ALA A 431 -17.45 46.47 5.69
C ALA A 431 -17.16 45.49 4.54
N ILE A 432 -16.24 44.53 4.74
CA ILE A 432 -15.93 43.49 3.74
C ILE A 432 -16.95 42.38 3.88
N GLU A 433 -17.60 42.00 2.78
CA GLU A 433 -18.59 40.92 2.77
C GLU A 433 -17.90 39.56 2.66
N ASP A 434 -18.32 38.58 3.47
CA ASP A 434 -17.86 37.19 3.33
C ASP A 434 -18.68 36.50 2.24
N TRP A 435 -18.02 36.09 1.16
CA TRP A 435 -18.60 35.28 0.09
C TRP A 435 -17.58 34.20 -0.29
N ASP A 436 -17.64 33.07 0.42
CA ASP A 436 -16.66 31.99 0.32
C ASP A 436 -17.23 30.78 -0.42
N ILE A 437 -16.55 29.63 -0.33
CA ILE A 437 -16.89 28.41 -1.06
C ILE A 437 -18.34 27.95 -0.85
N GLU A 438 -18.89 28.09 0.35
CA GLU A 438 -20.28 27.72 0.64
C GLU A 438 -21.27 28.55 -0.20
N GLN A 439 -21.11 29.88 -0.21
CA GLN A 439 -21.96 30.78 -1.00
C GLN A 439 -21.80 30.55 -2.51
N PHE A 440 -20.58 30.25 -2.97
CA PHE A 440 -20.35 29.88 -4.36
C PHE A 440 -21.07 28.58 -4.73
N VAL A 441 -20.98 27.54 -3.89
CA VAL A 441 -21.68 26.27 -4.12
C VAL A 441 -23.19 26.46 -4.10
N ASP A 442 -23.73 27.28 -3.20
CA ASP A 442 -25.15 27.64 -3.19
C ASP A 442 -25.58 28.29 -4.49
N CYS A 443 -24.81 29.26 -5.00
CA CYS A 443 -25.07 29.90 -6.29
C CYS A 443 -25.07 28.88 -7.45
N VAL A 444 -24.10 27.97 -7.47
CA VAL A 444 -24.03 26.89 -8.47
C VAL A 444 -25.25 25.96 -8.36
N VAL A 445 -25.60 25.54 -7.15
CA VAL A 445 -26.73 24.61 -6.91
C VAL A 445 -28.05 25.25 -7.32
N ASP A 446 -28.25 26.51 -6.96
CA ASP A 446 -29.49 27.24 -7.22
C ASP A 446 -29.71 27.45 -8.71
N LYS A 447 -28.66 27.79 -9.46
CA LYS A 447 -28.75 28.08 -10.90
C LYS A 447 -28.71 26.83 -11.79
N SER A 448 -28.31 25.65 -11.28
CA SER A 448 -28.07 24.46 -12.10
C SER A 448 -28.79 23.15 -11.71
N SER A 449 -29.59 23.14 -10.65
CA SER A 449 -30.28 21.92 -10.18
C SER A 449 -31.54 21.55 -10.97
N GLU A 450 -31.68 20.27 -11.37
CA GLU A 450 -32.95 19.74 -11.90
C GLU A 450 -33.97 19.56 -10.75
N GLY A 451 -35.05 20.35 -10.71
CA GLY A 451 -36.23 20.09 -9.85
C GLY A 451 -36.72 21.20 -8.92
N LYS A 452 -36.14 22.41 -8.92
CA LYS A 452 -36.73 23.59 -8.28
C LYS A 452 -37.83 24.22 -9.16
N TRP A 453 -38.68 25.06 -8.57
CA TRP A 453 -39.72 25.91 -9.20
C TRP A 453 -39.12 26.99 -10.14
N GLY A 454 -38.21 26.60 -11.04
CA GLY A 454 -37.48 27.49 -11.95
C GLY A 454 -36.61 26.75 -12.99
N GLY A 455 -36.22 25.50 -12.72
CA GLY A 455 -35.38 24.73 -13.64
C GLY A 455 -33.92 25.19 -13.65
N VAL A 456 -33.18 24.81 -14.69
CA VAL A 456 -31.78 25.23 -14.91
C VAL A 456 -31.80 26.57 -15.64
N GLU A 457 -31.05 27.55 -15.16
CA GLU A 457 -30.97 28.86 -15.80
C GLU A 457 -30.08 28.82 -17.05
N ASP A 458 -30.64 29.21 -18.20
CA ASP A 458 -29.93 29.19 -19.48
C ASP A 458 -28.71 30.14 -19.50
N ASP A 459 -28.82 31.28 -18.82
CA ASP A 459 -27.74 32.26 -18.70
C ASP A 459 -26.56 31.69 -17.90
N PHE A 460 -26.82 30.92 -16.84
CA PHE A 460 -25.77 30.25 -16.06
C PHE A 460 -25.05 29.16 -16.88
N ILE A 461 -25.80 28.36 -17.65
CA ILE A 461 -25.20 27.36 -18.55
C ILE A 461 -24.36 28.02 -19.64
N THR A 462 -24.78 29.19 -20.12
CA THR A 462 -24.01 29.99 -21.07
C THR A 462 -22.73 30.53 -20.43
N TRP A 463 -22.80 31.05 -19.21
CA TRP A 463 -21.65 31.52 -18.45
C TRP A 463 -20.63 30.41 -18.19
N ILE A 464 -21.05 29.27 -17.62
CA ILE A 464 -20.13 28.15 -17.35
C ILE A 464 -19.59 27.55 -18.66
N GLY A 465 -20.40 27.53 -19.72
CA GLY A 465 -20.02 27.11 -21.07
C GLY A 465 -18.93 27.97 -21.72
N SER A 466 -18.84 29.25 -21.35
CA SER A 466 -17.78 30.15 -21.82
C SER A 466 -16.39 29.80 -21.27
N LYS A 467 -16.33 29.03 -20.17
CA LYS A 467 -15.07 28.66 -19.51
C LYS A 467 -14.36 27.55 -20.27
N ASN A 468 -13.03 27.59 -20.27
CA ASN A 468 -12.21 26.57 -20.93
C ASN A 468 -12.12 25.27 -20.10
N ALA A 469 -11.52 24.22 -20.66
CA ALA A 469 -11.42 22.92 -19.98
C ALA A 469 -10.51 22.96 -18.73
N GLU A 470 -9.48 23.80 -18.72
CA GLU A 470 -8.58 23.96 -17.56
C GLU A 470 -9.31 24.58 -16.37
N TRP A 471 -10.17 25.58 -16.61
CA TRP A 471 -11.03 26.17 -15.59
C TRP A 471 -12.00 25.13 -15.01
N HIS A 472 -12.63 24.31 -15.85
CA HIS A 472 -13.53 23.24 -15.38
C HIS A 472 -12.78 22.21 -14.52
N GLN A 473 -11.55 21.89 -14.92
CA GLN A 473 -10.69 21.00 -14.15
C GLN A 473 -10.35 21.59 -12.77
N GLN A 474 -10.01 22.88 -12.69
CA GLN A 474 -9.77 23.57 -11.43
C GLN A 474 -11.05 23.66 -10.57
N PHE A 475 -12.20 23.93 -11.19
CA PHE A 475 -13.50 23.95 -10.53
C PHE A 475 -13.84 22.60 -9.90
N TYR A 476 -13.78 21.50 -10.66
CA TYR A 476 -14.02 20.16 -10.12
C TYR A 476 -13.00 19.77 -9.05
N ALA A 477 -11.73 20.16 -9.22
CA ALA A 477 -10.72 19.93 -8.19
C ALA A 477 -11.00 20.71 -6.89
N LEU A 478 -11.52 21.94 -6.98
CA LEU A 478 -11.92 22.75 -5.83
C LEU A 478 -13.06 22.05 -5.06
N LEU A 479 -14.07 21.55 -5.76
CA LEU A 479 -15.21 20.86 -5.14
C LEU A 479 -14.84 19.59 -4.36
N THR A 480 -13.71 18.95 -4.69
CA THR A 480 -13.17 17.82 -3.90
C THR A 480 -12.21 18.24 -2.80
N ARG A 481 -11.49 19.35 -2.94
CA ARG A 481 -10.43 19.73 -2.01
C ARG A 481 -10.93 20.55 -0.82
N GLU A 482 -12.02 21.28 -1.01
CA GLU A 482 -12.60 22.14 0.02
C GLU A 482 -13.73 21.41 0.75
N SER A 483 -13.62 21.31 2.08
CA SER A 483 -14.58 20.60 2.93
C SER A 483 -16.02 21.12 2.78
N GLU A 484 -16.18 22.43 2.69
CA GLU A 484 -17.46 23.12 2.57
C GLU A 484 -18.19 22.72 1.28
N ALA A 485 -17.45 22.47 0.20
CA ALA A 485 -18.03 21.95 -1.04
C ALA A 485 -18.36 20.45 -0.95
N GLN A 486 -17.55 19.68 -0.22
CA GLN A 486 -17.78 18.24 -0.02
C GLN A 486 -19.04 17.97 0.82
N ASP A 487 -19.30 18.79 1.84
CA ASP A 487 -20.49 18.69 2.68
C ASP A 487 -21.78 18.83 1.84
N GLU A 488 -21.72 19.63 0.76
CA GLU A 488 -22.83 19.88 -0.17
C GLU A 488 -22.86 18.95 -1.40
N LEU A 489 -22.00 17.92 -1.45
CA LEU A 489 -21.91 16.98 -2.59
C LEU A 489 -23.27 16.35 -2.95
N TYR A 490 -24.12 16.08 -1.96
CA TYR A 490 -25.44 15.50 -2.18
C TYR A 490 -26.37 16.39 -3.03
N ARG A 491 -26.24 17.73 -2.95
CA ARG A 491 -26.95 18.70 -3.81
C ARG A 491 -26.30 18.79 -5.18
N LEU A 492 -24.97 18.83 -5.21
CA LEU A 492 -24.19 18.89 -6.45
C LEU A 492 -24.45 17.69 -7.38
N LYS A 493 -24.81 16.52 -6.83
CA LYS A 493 -25.24 15.34 -7.61
C LYS A 493 -26.46 15.57 -8.51
N ARG A 494 -27.25 16.62 -8.25
CA ARG A 494 -28.46 16.97 -9.03
C ARG A 494 -28.23 18.11 -10.02
N CYS A 495 -27.02 18.67 -10.04
CA CYS A 495 -26.66 19.84 -10.82
C CYS A 495 -26.21 19.47 -12.24
N LYS A 496 -26.63 20.26 -13.24
CA LYS A 496 -26.14 20.14 -14.63
C LYS A 496 -24.81 20.87 -14.82
N ILE A 497 -23.78 20.40 -14.11
CA ILE A 497 -22.45 21.01 -14.14
C ILE A 497 -21.39 20.13 -14.79
N VAL A 498 -21.72 18.89 -15.20
CA VAL A 498 -20.77 17.99 -15.85
C VAL A 498 -20.71 18.27 -17.34
N ARG A 499 -19.56 18.78 -17.80
CA ARG A 499 -19.31 19.09 -19.21
C ARG A 499 -19.04 17.82 -20.02
N LEU A 500 -19.78 17.66 -21.10
CA LEU A 500 -19.69 16.55 -22.03
C LEU A 500 -18.73 16.86 -23.18
N SER A 501 -18.26 15.81 -23.85
CA SER A 501 -17.35 15.89 -25.02
C SER A 501 -17.92 16.64 -26.24
N ASP A 502 -19.23 16.91 -26.26
CA ASP A 502 -19.90 17.72 -27.30
C ASP A 502 -20.15 19.17 -26.85
N GLY A 503 -19.67 19.56 -25.66
CA GLY A 503 -19.83 20.89 -25.08
C GLY A 503 -21.13 21.11 -24.30
N ARG A 504 -22.06 20.15 -24.29
CA ARG A 504 -23.28 20.25 -23.48
C ARG A 504 -23.02 19.88 -22.01
N TYR A 505 -23.99 20.17 -21.16
CA TYR A 505 -23.94 19.85 -19.73
C TYR A 505 -25.02 18.84 -19.34
N SER A 506 -24.69 17.96 -18.40
CA SER A 506 -25.62 16.97 -17.87
C SER A 506 -25.35 16.73 -16.38
N VAL A 507 -26.24 15.96 -15.76
CA VAL A 507 -26.09 15.50 -14.38
C VAL A 507 -25.11 14.32 -14.34
N ALA A 508 -24.23 14.30 -13.34
CA ALA A 508 -23.14 13.32 -13.22
C ALA A 508 -23.62 11.85 -13.33
N THR A 509 -24.75 11.51 -12.71
CA THR A 509 -25.32 10.14 -12.70
C THR A 509 -25.75 9.61 -14.08
N LYS A 510 -25.92 10.50 -15.07
CA LYS A 510 -26.24 10.15 -16.46
C LYS A 510 -24.99 10.07 -17.35
N CYS A 511 -23.82 10.39 -16.81
CA CYS A 511 -22.58 10.57 -17.56
C CYS A 511 -21.61 9.42 -17.31
N HIS A 512 -20.73 9.21 -18.29
CA HIS A 512 -19.68 8.20 -18.20
C HIS A 512 -18.31 8.72 -18.59
N PHE A 513 -17.25 8.11 -18.06
CA PHE A 513 -15.89 8.36 -18.53
C PHE A 513 -15.68 7.75 -19.93
N PRO A 514 -15.03 8.47 -20.86
CA PRO A 514 -14.72 7.93 -22.17
C PRO A 514 -13.76 6.74 -22.07
N ASP A 515 -13.95 5.74 -22.94
CA ASP A 515 -13.05 4.59 -23.09
C ASP A 515 -11.69 5.04 -23.66
N GLU A 516 -10.60 4.33 -23.32
CA GLU A 516 -9.20 4.59 -23.70
C GLU A 516 -8.98 4.84 -25.22
N ARG A 517 -9.91 4.42 -26.08
CA ARG A 517 -9.84 4.59 -27.55
C ARG A 517 -10.71 5.70 -28.13
N GLY A 518 -11.41 6.49 -27.32
CA GLY A 518 -12.15 7.67 -27.78
C GLY A 518 -13.29 7.37 -28.77
N LEU A 519 -13.89 6.17 -28.70
CA LEU A 519 -15.04 5.81 -29.53
C LEU A 519 -16.24 6.70 -29.13
N LYS A 520 -16.49 7.72 -29.96
CA LYS A 520 -17.69 8.56 -29.90
C LYS A 520 -18.90 7.73 -30.30
N SER A 521 -19.45 6.95 -29.38
CA SER A 521 -20.82 6.49 -29.49
C SER A 521 -21.71 7.72 -29.34
N SER A 522 -22.39 8.14 -30.41
CA SER A 522 -23.32 9.28 -30.42
C SER A 522 -24.47 9.14 -29.40
N ASN A 523 -24.63 7.96 -28.80
CA ASN A 523 -25.74 7.61 -27.91
C ASN A 523 -25.33 7.49 -26.43
N VAL A 524 -24.07 7.76 -26.05
CA VAL A 524 -23.62 7.71 -24.64
C VAL A 524 -23.05 9.07 -24.23
N LEU A 525 -23.55 9.63 -23.12
CA LEU A 525 -23.11 10.92 -22.60
C LEU A 525 -21.73 10.78 -21.94
N CYS A 526 -20.67 11.04 -22.71
CA CYS A 526 -19.30 10.97 -22.22
C CYS A 526 -18.83 12.32 -21.72
N VAL A 527 -18.24 12.34 -20.51
CA VAL A 527 -17.56 13.52 -19.97
C VAL A 527 -16.41 13.92 -20.87
N ASP A 528 -16.22 15.21 -21.09
CA ASP A 528 -15.07 15.72 -21.82
C ASP A 528 -13.78 15.33 -21.06
N GLN A 529 -12.89 14.57 -21.69
CA GLN A 529 -11.66 14.10 -21.04
C GLN A 529 -10.78 15.26 -20.53
N ALA A 530 -10.81 16.41 -21.20
CA ALA A 530 -9.98 17.55 -20.84
C ALA A 530 -10.32 18.12 -19.45
N VAL A 531 -11.57 17.98 -18.97
CA VAL A 531 -11.99 18.57 -17.68
C VAL A 531 -11.45 17.85 -16.45
N TYR A 532 -10.76 16.72 -16.61
CA TYR A 532 -10.03 16.06 -15.52
C TYR A 532 -8.59 15.68 -15.90
N THR A 533 -8.13 16.08 -17.09
CA THR A 533 -6.76 15.82 -17.56
C THR A 533 -6.01 17.09 -17.98
N ALA A 534 -6.68 18.24 -18.13
CA ALA A 534 -6.04 19.52 -18.37
C ALA A 534 -5.21 19.99 -17.15
N GLY A 535 -4.36 21.00 -17.37
CA GLY A 535 -3.46 21.54 -16.35
C GLY A 535 -2.16 20.75 -16.16
N LYS A 536 -1.22 21.31 -15.38
CA LYS A 536 0.10 20.69 -15.11
C LYS A 536 0.14 19.90 -13.79
N SER A 537 -0.82 20.11 -12.89
CA SER A 537 -0.82 19.52 -11.56
C SER A 537 -1.55 18.18 -11.55
N LYS A 538 -0.79 17.09 -11.40
CA LYS A 538 -1.36 15.74 -11.29
C LYS A 538 -2.34 15.59 -10.12
N ALA A 539 -2.04 16.23 -8.97
CA ALA A 539 -2.92 16.21 -7.81
C ALA A 539 -4.27 16.90 -8.06
N GLN A 540 -4.28 18.00 -8.85
CA GLN A 540 -5.53 18.64 -9.25
C GLN A 540 -6.33 17.76 -10.23
N GLN A 541 -5.66 17.13 -11.20
CA GLN A 541 -6.30 16.19 -12.14
C GLN A 541 -6.97 15.01 -11.41
N GLU A 542 -6.26 14.42 -10.44
CA GLU A 542 -6.78 13.35 -9.60
C GLU A 542 -7.99 13.82 -8.76
N SER A 543 -7.94 15.03 -8.21
CA SER A 543 -9.06 15.62 -7.45
C SER A 543 -10.28 15.90 -8.35
N ALA A 544 -10.08 16.45 -9.55
CA ALA A 544 -11.15 16.69 -10.52
C ALA A 544 -11.82 15.39 -10.97
N ARG A 545 -11.02 14.34 -11.23
CA ARG A 545 -11.54 13.01 -11.54
C ARG A 545 -12.33 12.42 -10.36
N LYS A 546 -11.78 12.55 -9.14
CA LYS A 546 -12.43 12.08 -7.92
C LYS A 546 -13.78 12.75 -7.69
N PHE A 547 -13.90 14.07 -7.91
CA PHE A 547 -15.19 14.76 -7.86
C PHE A 547 -16.21 14.09 -8.79
N LEU A 548 -15.84 13.88 -10.05
CA LEU A 548 -16.73 13.28 -11.05
C LEU A 548 -17.17 11.87 -10.64
N GLU A 549 -16.25 11.05 -10.13
CA GLU A 549 -16.56 9.71 -9.59
C GLU A 549 -17.54 9.79 -8.40
N GLU A 550 -17.27 10.66 -7.43
CA GLU A 550 -18.09 10.85 -6.22
C GLU A 550 -19.48 11.45 -6.54
N ALA A 551 -19.56 12.33 -7.54
CA ALA A 551 -20.80 12.91 -8.06
C ALA A 551 -21.65 11.88 -8.83
N GLY A 552 -21.07 10.76 -9.27
CA GLY A 552 -21.79 9.63 -9.86
C GLY A 552 -21.48 9.36 -11.34
N VAL A 553 -20.43 9.96 -11.91
CA VAL A 553 -19.91 9.57 -13.23
C VAL A 553 -19.31 8.17 -13.12
N THR A 554 -19.74 7.26 -13.99
CA THR A 554 -19.28 5.86 -13.97
C THR A 554 -18.44 5.54 -15.19
N SER A 555 -17.68 4.46 -15.17
CA SER A 555 -17.10 3.93 -16.41
C SER A 555 -18.20 3.33 -17.27
N ILE A 556 -18.10 3.43 -18.61
CA ILE A 556 -19.09 2.82 -19.49
C ILE A 556 -19.01 1.30 -19.33
N GLY A 557 -20.15 0.64 -19.03
CA GLY A 557 -20.19 -0.82 -18.96
C GLY A 557 -19.99 -1.46 -20.33
N GLU A 558 -19.28 -2.59 -20.40
CA GLU A 558 -18.96 -3.27 -21.66
C GLU A 558 -20.24 -3.61 -22.46
N ARG A 559 -21.32 -3.99 -21.78
CA ARG A 559 -22.63 -4.26 -22.40
C ARG A 559 -23.22 -3.04 -23.12
N GLN A 560 -23.17 -1.87 -22.50
CA GLN A 560 -23.70 -0.63 -23.09
C GLN A 560 -22.88 -0.20 -24.32
N LEU A 561 -21.55 -0.37 -24.26
CA LEU A 561 -20.66 -0.12 -25.41
C LEU A 561 -20.99 -1.05 -26.57
N VAL A 562 -21.12 -2.35 -26.31
CA VAL A 562 -21.45 -3.34 -27.33
C VAL A 562 -22.83 -3.08 -27.94
N GLU A 563 -23.85 -2.78 -27.13
CA GLU A 563 -25.19 -2.43 -27.65
C GLU A 563 -25.16 -1.18 -28.56
N ALA A 564 -24.39 -0.16 -28.20
CA ALA A 564 -24.21 1.04 -29.03
C ALA A 564 -23.47 0.73 -30.34
N ILE A 565 -22.43 -0.10 -30.30
CA ILE A 565 -21.68 -0.56 -31.48
C ILE A 565 -22.60 -1.37 -32.41
N LEU A 566 -23.38 -2.30 -31.87
CA LEU A 566 -24.29 -3.15 -32.65
C LEU A 566 -25.35 -2.31 -33.38
N ARG A 567 -26.00 -1.36 -32.68
CA ARG A 567 -27.04 -0.50 -33.26
C ARG A 567 -26.53 0.48 -34.30
N SER A 568 -25.30 0.98 -34.12
CA SER A 568 -24.70 1.95 -35.05
C SER A 568 -24.06 1.29 -36.28
N SER A 569 -23.48 0.10 -36.12
CA SER A 569 -22.51 -0.45 -37.09
C SER A 569 -22.83 -1.86 -37.60
N TYR A 570 -23.83 -2.57 -37.06
CA TYR A 570 -24.13 -3.97 -37.43
C TYR A 570 -25.60 -4.19 -37.84
N THR A 571 -26.34 -3.13 -38.17
CA THR A 571 -27.74 -3.19 -38.61
C THR A 571 -27.92 -3.45 -40.12
N ASP A 572 -26.89 -3.20 -40.94
CA ASP A 572 -26.89 -3.41 -42.40
C ASP A 572 -25.97 -4.59 -42.78
N ASP A 573 -26.48 -5.54 -43.56
CA ASP A 573 -25.78 -6.73 -44.04
C ASP A 573 -24.81 -6.43 -45.20
N LYS A 574 -24.84 -5.22 -45.77
CA LYS A 574 -23.97 -4.75 -46.87
C LYS A 574 -22.71 -4.00 -46.43
N ARG A 575 -22.38 -4.03 -45.13
CA ARG A 575 -21.21 -3.35 -44.57
C ARG A 575 -19.89 -3.79 -45.24
N THR A 576 -19.01 -2.84 -45.53
CA THR A 576 -17.62 -3.13 -45.93
C THR A 576 -16.72 -3.42 -44.72
N LEU A 577 -15.85 -4.43 -44.83
CA LEU A 577 -14.94 -4.82 -43.75
C LEU A 577 -13.79 -3.81 -43.56
N ASN A 578 -13.78 -3.09 -42.43
CA ASN A 578 -12.60 -2.40 -41.91
C ASN A 578 -11.93 -3.29 -40.85
N GLN A 579 -10.82 -3.94 -41.19
CA GLN A 579 -10.19 -4.96 -40.34
C GLN A 579 -9.77 -4.44 -38.96
N ARG A 580 -9.23 -3.21 -38.86
CA ARG A 580 -8.73 -2.65 -37.59
C ARG A 580 -9.89 -2.36 -36.63
N GLU A 581 -10.96 -1.80 -37.17
CA GLU A 581 -12.18 -1.49 -36.43
C GLU A 581 -12.92 -2.76 -36.01
N TYR A 582 -13.12 -3.69 -36.97
CA TYR A 582 -13.78 -4.96 -36.73
C TYR A 582 -13.04 -5.82 -35.68
N LEU A 583 -11.71 -5.87 -35.74
CA LEU A 583 -10.89 -6.53 -34.71
C LEU A 583 -11.15 -5.95 -33.31
N SER A 584 -11.27 -4.62 -33.21
CA SER A 584 -11.58 -3.96 -31.94
C SER A 584 -12.97 -4.34 -31.43
N HIS A 585 -13.96 -4.40 -32.31
CA HIS A 585 -15.32 -4.83 -31.95
C HIS A 585 -15.36 -6.30 -31.55
N MET A 586 -14.67 -7.17 -32.29
CA MET A 586 -14.61 -8.61 -32.02
C MET A 586 -14.06 -8.90 -30.63
N ARG A 587 -12.99 -8.21 -30.20
CA ARG A 587 -12.44 -8.34 -28.84
C ARG A 587 -13.44 -7.95 -27.76
N ARG A 588 -14.24 -6.90 -27.99
CA ARG A 588 -15.29 -6.47 -27.06
C ARG A 588 -16.45 -7.45 -27.01
N PHE A 589 -16.86 -7.98 -28.16
CA PHE A 589 -17.91 -9.00 -28.21
C PHE A 589 -17.50 -10.27 -27.49
N ILE A 590 -16.26 -10.73 -27.67
CA ILE A 590 -15.70 -11.87 -26.94
C ILE A 590 -15.65 -11.57 -25.43
N LYS A 591 -15.14 -10.40 -25.04
CA LYS A 591 -15.06 -10.00 -23.62
C LYS A 591 -16.44 -9.94 -22.96
N LEU A 592 -17.43 -9.30 -23.61
CA LEU A 592 -18.79 -9.25 -23.10
C LEU A 592 -19.39 -10.64 -22.94
N LEU A 593 -19.15 -11.53 -23.91
CA LEU A 593 -19.68 -12.89 -23.88
C LEU A 593 -19.04 -13.75 -22.78
N ASP A 594 -17.74 -13.55 -22.53
CA ASP A 594 -17.01 -14.21 -21.44
C ASP A 594 -17.48 -13.71 -20.06
N GLU A 595 -17.81 -12.42 -19.91
CA GLU A 595 -18.29 -11.80 -18.67
C GLU A 595 -19.79 -12.04 -18.40
N ASP A 596 -20.62 -12.00 -19.46
CA ASP A 596 -22.08 -12.16 -19.42
C ASP A 596 -22.55 -13.12 -20.53
N PRO A 597 -22.61 -14.44 -20.26
CA PRO A 597 -23.07 -15.43 -21.24
C PRO A 597 -24.51 -15.20 -21.74
N SER A 598 -25.36 -14.47 -21.00
CA SER A 598 -26.73 -14.16 -21.44
C SER A 598 -26.76 -13.23 -22.67
N SER A 599 -25.67 -12.47 -22.86
CA SER A 599 -25.47 -11.57 -24.00
C SER A 599 -25.36 -12.29 -25.35
N ALA A 600 -25.19 -13.62 -25.36
CA ALA A 600 -25.23 -14.43 -26.58
C ALA A 600 -26.52 -14.21 -27.39
N SER A 601 -27.65 -14.06 -26.71
CA SER A 601 -28.96 -13.80 -27.32
C SER A 601 -29.03 -12.44 -28.03
N LEU A 602 -28.38 -11.42 -27.46
CA LEU A 602 -28.25 -10.09 -28.05
C LEU A 602 -27.36 -10.16 -29.29
N LEU A 603 -26.14 -10.71 -29.14
CA LEU A 603 -25.16 -10.79 -30.21
C LEU A 603 -25.69 -11.59 -31.39
N SER A 604 -26.20 -12.80 -31.17
CA SER A 604 -26.70 -13.71 -32.22
C SER A 604 -27.83 -13.15 -33.09
N SER A 605 -28.52 -12.09 -32.64
CA SER A 605 -29.56 -11.43 -33.44
C SER A 605 -29.01 -10.57 -34.59
N TYR A 606 -27.72 -10.22 -34.59
CA TYR A 606 -27.08 -9.36 -35.59
C TYR A 606 -26.17 -10.13 -36.57
N PRO A 607 -26.00 -9.64 -37.82
CA PRO A 607 -25.07 -10.20 -38.80
C PRO A 607 -23.61 -9.79 -38.49
N LEU A 608 -22.96 -10.53 -37.59
CA LEU A 608 -21.65 -10.16 -37.03
C LEU A 608 -20.47 -11.00 -37.53
N LEU A 609 -20.73 -12.09 -38.26
CA LEU A 609 -19.70 -13.00 -38.80
C LEU A 609 -19.67 -12.97 -40.32
N MET A 610 -18.49 -13.07 -40.91
CA MET A 610 -18.30 -13.10 -42.36
C MET A 610 -18.20 -14.54 -42.86
N GLY A 611 -18.97 -14.89 -43.89
CA GLY A 611 -18.86 -16.17 -44.61
C GLY A 611 -17.77 -16.15 -45.69
N LYS A 612 -17.37 -17.33 -46.20
CA LYS A 612 -16.43 -17.42 -47.36
C LYS A 612 -16.97 -16.81 -48.66
N ASP A 613 -18.26 -16.49 -48.72
CA ASP A 613 -18.86 -15.72 -49.81
C ASP A 613 -18.66 -14.20 -49.66
N ASN A 614 -17.90 -13.77 -48.64
CA ASN A 614 -17.59 -12.38 -48.31
C ASN A 614 -18.84 -11.54 -47.96
N LYS A 615 -19.85 -12.17 -47.34
CA LYS A 615 -21.03 -11.48 -46.82
C LYS A 615 -21.16 -11.64 -45.31
N TRP A 616 -21.84 -10.68 -44.68
CA TRP A 616 -22.15 -10.71 -43.26
C TRP A 616 -23.38 -11.57 -43.00
N HIS A 617 -23.25 -12.46 -42.03
CA HIS A 617 -24.24 -13.47 -41.68
C HIS A 617 -24.50 -13.47 -40.19
N LYS A 618 -25.72 -13.88 -39.83
CA LYS A 618 -26.01 -14.22 -38.44
C LYS A 618 -25.26 -15.50 -38.06
N PRO A 619 -24.89 -15.68 -36.78
CA PRO A 619 -24.22 -16.91 -36.34
C PRO A 619 -24.97 -18.20 -36.74
N SER A 620 -26.30 -18.20 -36.73
CA SER A 620 -27.13 -19.35 -37.16
C SER A 620 -26.99 -19.74 -38.64
N GLU A 621 -26.43 -18.87 -39.47
CA GLU A 621 -26.21 -19.07 -40.91
C GLU A 621 -24.76 -19.49 -41.22
N ILE A 622 -23.91 -19.60 -40.19
CA ILE A 622 -22.51 -19.98 -40.32
C ILE A 622 -22.30 -21.39 -39.78
N TYR A 623 -21.43 -22.15 -40.45
CA TYR A 623 -20.90 -23.40 -39.93
C TYR A 623 -19.37 -23.39 -39.80
N LEU A 624 -18.85 -24.13 -38.83
CA LEU A 624 -17.42 -24.29 -38.59
C LEU A 624 -16.93 -25.65 -39.12
N ASP A 625 -15.94 -25.60 -39.99
CA ASP A 625 -15.20 -26.75 -40.52
C ASP A 625 -13.75 -26.29 -40.79
N ALA A 626 -12.96 -27.10 -41.50
CA ALA A 626 -11.58 -26.79 -41.81
C ALA A 626 -11.49 -25.40 -42.48
N PRO A 627 -10.57 -24.53 -42.02
CA PRO A 627 -9.41 -24.84 -41.19
C PRO A 627 -9.59 -24.59 -39.67
N TYR A 628 -10.79 -24.23 -39.21
CA TYR A 628 -11.05 -23.86 -37.80
C TYR A 628 -11.29 -25.06 -36.89
N LEU A 629 -12.06 -26.03 -37.38
CA LEU A 629 -12.35 -27.30 -36.72
C LEU A 629 -12.38 -28.40 -37.78
N ASP A 630 -11.79 -29.56 -37.51
CA ASP A 630 -11.88 -30.70 -38.43
C ASP A 630 -13.22 -31.46 -38.25
N THR A 631 -14.35 -30.79 -38.51
CA THR A 631 -15.68 -31.36 -38.30
C THR A 631 -16.14 -32.22 -39.46
N GLY A 632 -15.78 -31.89 -40.70
CA GLY A 632 -16.30 -32.56 -41.90
C GLY A 632 -17.73 -32.22 -42.25
N LEU A 633 -18.26 -31.16 -41.64
CA LEU A 633 -19.62 -30.70 -41.84
C LEU A 633 -19.85 -30.16 -43.26
N GLY A 634 -18.84 -29.53 -43.89
CA GLY A 634 -18.89 -29.09 -45.28
C GLY A 634 -19.02 -30.27 -46.26
N GLU A 635 -18.30 -31.38 -46.00
CA GLU A 635 -18.42 -32.61 -46.79
C GLU A 635 -19.82 -33.23 -46.65
N TYR A 636 -20.38 -33.26 -45.42
CA TYR A 636 -21.76 -33.69 -45.20
C TYR A 636 -22.79 -32.78 -45.90
N LEU A 637 -22.67 -31.45 -45.79
CA LEU A 637 -23.62 -30.51 -46.39
C LEU A 637 -23.65 -30.63 -47.92
N ALA A 638 -22.52 -30.95 -48.56
CA ALA A 638 -22.45 -31.26 -49.98
C ALA A 638 -23.25 -32.53 -50.34
N ILE A 639 -23.17 -33.58 -49.51
CA ILE A 639 -23.94 -34.84 -49.68
C ILE A 639 -25.42 -34.64 -49.39
N ALA A 640 -25.77 -33.84 -48.38
CA ALA A 640 -27.14 -33.54 -47.96
C ALA A 640 -27.91 -32.64 -48.97
N GLY A 641 -27.23 -32.16 -50.01
CA GLY A 641 -27.79 -31.37 -51.10
C GLY A 641 -27.85 -29.87 -50.82
N GLY A 642 -26.92 -29.32 -50.03
CA GLY A 642 -26.77 -27.89 -49.74
C GLY A 642 -27.99 -27.25 -49.09
N ALA A 643 -27.93 -26.91 -47.80
CA ALA A 643 -28.89 -25.95 -47.26
C ALA A 643 -28.58 -24.57 -47.89
N PRO A 644 -29.51 -23.90 -48.60
CA PRO A 644 -29.22 -22.65 -49.33
C PRO A 644 -28.89 -21.44 -48.43
N GLN A 645 -28.69 -21.64 -47.13
CA GLN A 645 -28.53 -20.59 -46.13
C GLN A 645 -27.35 -20.82 -45.16
N LEU A 646 -26.54 -21.88 -45.33
CA LEU A 646 -25.40 -22.17 -44.45
C LEU A 646 -24.07 -21.93 -45.18
N HIS A 647 -23.20 -21.11 -44.58
CA HIS A 647 -21.94 -20.67 -45.16
C HIS A 647 -20.76 -21.02 -44.24
N PRO A 648 -19.62 -21.46 -44.77
CA PRO A 648 -18.43 -21.66 -43.95
C PRO A 648 -17.90 -20.32 -43.47
N LEU A 649 -17.37 -20.27 -42.24
CA LEU A 649 -16.69 -19.08 -41.72
C LEU A 649 -15.51 -18.70 -42.63
N ALA A 650 -15.37 -17.40 -42.93
CA ALA A 650 -14.31 -16.89 -43.81
C ALA A 650 -12.90 -17.23 -43.32
N ASP A 651 -11.92 -17.46 -44.18
CA ASP A 651 -10.57 -17.89 -43.77
C ASP A 651 -9.72 -16.77 -43.12
N PHE A 652 -10.09 -15.49 -43.30
CA PHE A 652 -9.29 -14.37 -42.78
C PHE A 652 -9.27 -14.30 -41.24
N TYR A 653 -10.21 -14.96 -40.54
CA TYR A 653 -10.19 -14.98 -39.08
C TYR A 653 -8.94 -15.70 -38.53
N GLN A 654 -8.29 -16.58 -39.30
CA GLN A 654 -6.99 -17.17 -38.92
C GLN A 654 -5.84 -16.15 -38.90
N ALA A 655 -5.93 -15.10 -39.73
CA ALA A 655 -4.92 -14.06 -39.83
C ALA A 655 -5.17 -12.90 -38.86
N LEU A 656 -6.28 -12.90 -38.12
CA LEU A 656 -6.54 -11.89 -37.11
C LEU A 656 -5.62 -12.12 -35.89
N PRO A 657 -5.17 -11.04 -35.21
CA PRO A 657 -4.41 -11.14 -33.96
C PRO A 657 -5.35 -11.47 -32.78
N ILE A 658 -6.07 -12.58 -32.89
CA ILE A 658 -6.90 -13.24 -31.87
C ILE A 658 -6.66 -14.75 -32.03
N ASP A 659 -6.41 -15.43 -30.92
CA ASP A 659 -6.19 -16.89 -30.93
C ASP A 659 -7.36 -17.62 -31.61
N THR A 660 -7.07 -18.44 -32.61
CA THR A 660 -8.10 -19.19 -33.36
C THR A 660 -9.08 -19.98 -32.45
N PRO A 661 -8.63 -20.64 -31.35
CA PRO A 661 -9.56 -21.29 -30.41
C PRO A 661 -10.58 -20.34 -29.76
N LYS A 662 -10.21 -19.07 -29.51
CA LYS A 662 -11.15 -18.07 -28.96
C LYS A 662 -12.22 -17.69 -29.98
N VAL A 663 -11.84 -17.55 -31.25
CA VAL A 663 -12.79 -17.29 -32.34
C VAL A 663 -13.76 -18.45 -32.51
N VAL A 664 -13.25 -19.69 -32.45
CA VAL A 664 -14.08 -20.91 -32.52
C VAL A 664 -15.07 -20.95 -31.37
N ARG A 665 -14.61 -20.82 -30.12
CA ARG A 665 -15.47 -20.82 -28.93
C ARG A 665 -16.54 -19.72 -28.99
N PHE A 666 -16.15 -18.52 -29.45
CA PHE A 666 -17.08 -17.41 -29.65
C PHE A 666 -18.17 -17.75 -30.67
N ALA A 667 -17.78 -18.24 -31.85
CA ALA A 667 -18.71 -18.62 -32.90
C ALA A 667 -19.64 -19.77 -32.46
N GLU A 668 -19.12 -20.80 -31.79
CA GLU A 668 -19.90 -21.89 -31.20
C GLU A 668 -20.94 -21.39 -30.18
N THR A 669 -20.51 -20.52 -29.26
CA THR A 669 -21.38 -19.99 -28.20
C THR A 669 -22.51 -19.13 -28.76
N LEU A 670 -22.27 -18.45 -29.88
CA LEU A 670 -23.29 -17.68 -30.59
C LEU A 670 -24.25 -18.53 -31.44
N GLY A 671 -24.01 -19.84 -31.55
CA GLY A 671 -24.88 -20.77 -32.27
C GLY A 671 -24.46 -21.08 -33.70
N CYS A 672 -23.19 -20.87 -34.07
CA CYS A 672 -22.67 -21.40 -35.34
C CYS A 672 -22.69 -22.93 -35.34
N LEU A 673 -23.03 -23.51 -36.49
CA LEU A 673 -23.22 -24.95 -36.61
C LEU A 673 -21.88 -25.70 -36.63
N THR A 674 -21.69 -26.64 -35.71
CA THR A 674 -20.47 -27.49 -35.65
C THR A 674 -20.77 -28.99 -35.80
N GLN A 675 -22.05 -29.35 -35.88
CA GLN A 675 -22.55 -30.72 -35.86
C GLN A 675 -23.69 -30.90 -36.87
N ILE A 676 -24.09 -32.15 -37.14
CA ILE A 676 -25.20 -32.42 -38.06
C ILE A 676 -26.52 -32.00 -37.43
N SER A 677 -27.27 -31.11 -38.08
CA SER A 677 -28.66 -30.84 -37.71
C SER A 677 -29.55 -32.03 -38.08
N LEU A 678 -30.14 -32.68 -37.07
CA LEU A 678 -31.09 -33.75 -37.30
C LEU A 678 -32.34 -33.24 -38.00
N THR A 679 -32.80 -33.97 -39.02
CA THR A 679 -34.04 -33.62 -39.73
C THR A 679 -35.22 -34.21 -38.99
N LYS A 680 -36.14 -33.36 -38.54
CA LYS A 680 -37.43 -33.77 -37.98
C LYS A 680 -38.34 -34.25 -39.11
N VAL A 681 -38.83 -35.49 -39.01
CA VAL A 681 -39.68 -36.13 -40.00
C VAL A 681 -40.91 -36.75 -39.32
N ASN A 682 -41.82 -37.32 -40.11
CA ASN A 682 -42.96 -38.08 -39.60
C ASN A 682 -42.60 -39.55 -39.35
N CYS A 683 -43.43 -40.22 -38.55
CA CYS A 683 -43.29 -41.62 -38.16
C CYS A 683 -43.68 -42.63 -39.26
N SER A 684 -44.25 -42.16 -40.39
CA SER A 684 -44.82 -43.05 -41.42
C SER A 684 -43.81 -44.00 -42.05
N ARG A 685 -42.53 -43.64 -42.05
CA ARG A 685 -41.41 -44.44 -42.57
C ARG A 685 -40.62 -45.16 -41.47
N ASN A 686 -41.08 -45.12 -40.22
CA ASN A 686 -40.46 -45.83 -39.13
C ASN A 686 -40.68 -47.35 -39.27
N PRO A 687 -39.65 -48.20 -39.08
CA PRO A 687 -39.81 -49.66 -39.13
C PRO A 687 -40.87 -50.22 -38.18
N GLN A 688 -41.15 -49.54 -37.07
CA GLN A 688 -42.20 -49.88 -36.10
C GLN A 688 -43.52 -49.13 -36.36
N TRP A 689 -43.72 -48.57 -37.56
CA TRP A 689 -44.96 -47.87 -37.93
C TRP A 689 -46.25 -48.65 -37.67
N PRO A 690 -46.35 -49.98 -37.93
CA PRO A 690 -47.56 -50.74 -37.58
C PRO A 690 -47.91 -50.67 -36.09
N TYR A 691 -46.90 -50.63 -35.23
CA TYR A 691 -47.08 -50.44 -33.79
C TYR A 691 -47.42 -48.98 -33.44
N LEU A 692 -46.71 -48.00 -34.01
CA LEU A 692 -46.96 -46.57 -33.73
C LEU A 692 -48.36 -46.13 -34.18
N SER A 693 -48.78 -46.52 -35.38
CA SER A 693 -50.06 -46.13 -35.99
C SER A 693 -51.30 -46.79 -35.36
N SER A 694 -51.12 -47.91 -34.65
CA SER A 694 -52.18 -48.58 -33.90
C SER A 694 -52.50 -47.93 -32.54
N VAL A 695 -52.03 -46.70 -32.30
CA VAL A 695 -52.45 -45.87 -31.16
C VAL A 695 -53.98 -45.66 -31.15
N SER A 696 -54.56 -45.72 -29.95
CA SER A 696 -56.00 -45.59 -29.70
C SER A 696 -56.50 -44.15 -29.99
N GLY A 697 -57.77 -44.02 -30.40
CA GLY A 697 -58.40 -42.73 -30.70
C GLY A 697 -58.94 -42.63 -32.12
N LYS A 698 -60.14 -42.04 -32.28
CA LYS A 698 -60.87 -41.94 -33.55
C LYS A 698 -60.73 -40.57 -34.26
N LEU A 699 -60.38 -39.50 -33.53
CA LEU A 699 -60.31 -38.12 -34.02
C LEU A 699 -58.90 -37.53 -33.84
N PHE A 700 -58.46 -36.67 -34.77
CA PHE A 700 -57.15 -36.00 -34.76
C PHE A 700 -57.22 -34.58 -34.17
N THR A 701 -57.51 -34.46 -32.87
CA THR A 701 -57.71 -33.15 -32.21
C THR A 701 -56.43 -32.55 -31.62
N SER A 702 -55.44 -33.38 -31.29
CA SER A 702 -54.12 -32.95 -30.80
C SER A 702 -53.03 -33.93 -31.25
N PRO A 703 -52.78 -34.01 -32.57
CA PRO A 703 -51.88 -35.01 -33.13
C PRO A 703 -50.42 -34.66 -32.86
N ILE A 704 -49.62 -35.67 -32.54
CA ILE A 704 -48.15 -35.58 -32.53
C ILE A 704 -47.66 -36.65 -33.47
N ASP A 705 -46.92 -36.23 -34.50
CA ASP A 705 -46.25 -37.12 -35.45
C ASP A 705 -44.81 -36.64 -35.58
N ARG A 706 -43.90 -37.26 -34.84
CA ARG A 706 -42.51 -36.80 -34.73
C ARG A 706 -41.55 -37.97 -34.67
N ASP A 707 -40.62 -37.95 -35.61
CA ASP A 707 -39.46 -38.82 -35.69
C ASP A 707 -38.25 -38.00 -36.17
N PHE A 708 -37.05 -38.59 -36.15
CA PHE A 708 -35.81 -37.92 -36.47
C PHE A 708 -34.93 -38.82 -37.34
N LEU A 709 -34.17 -38.22 -38.27
CA LEU A 709 -33.17 -38.92 -39.06
C LEU A 709 -32.01 -38.01 -39.45
N ILE A 710 -30.89 -38.61 -39.87
CA ILE A 710 -29.84 -37.92 -40.60
C ILE A 710 -30.17 -37.99 -42.09
N LYS A 711 -30.24 -36.82 -42.74
CA LYS A 711 -30.56 -36.71 -44.17
C LYS A 711 -29.45 -37.37 -44.99
N ASN A 712 -29.82 -38.16 -46.00
CA ASN A 712 -28.87 -38.85 -46.89
C ASN A 712 -27.82 -39.73 -46.15
N PHE A 713 -28.16 -40.29 -44.99
CA PHE A 713 -27.24 -41.10 -44.18
C PHE A 713 -26.59 -42.28 -44.96
N GLN A 714 -27.35 -42.95 -45.83
CA GLN A 714 -26.81 -44.03 -46.66
C GLN A 714 -25.63 -43.55 -47.53
N GLN A 715 -25.80 -42.41 -48.23
CA GLN A 715 -24.75 -41.83 -49.08
C GLN A 715 -23.55 -41.36 -48.25
N LEU A 716 -23.77 -40.93 -47.01
CA LEU A 716 -22.70 -40.60 -46.06
C LEU A 716 -21.87 -41.84 -45.72
N VAL A 717 -22.52 -42.97 -45.38
CA VAL A 717 -21.80 -44.21 -44.99
C VAL A 717 -21.07 -44.85 -46.17
N GLU A 718 -21.62 -44.75 -47.38
CA GLU A 718 -20.99 -45.26 -48.61
C GLU A 718 -19.62 -44.61 -48.90
N ARG A 719 -19.36 -43.39 -48.39
CA ARG A 719 -18.05 -42.73 -48.50
C ARG A 719 -16.94 -43.42 -47.71
N LYS A 720 -17.27 -44.23 -46.69
CA LYS A 720 -16.32 -44.90 -45.79
C LYS A 720 -15.25 -43.94 -45.25
N SER A 721 -15.66 -42.72 -44.91
CA SER A 721 -14.79 -41.65 -44.40
C SER A 721 -14.80 -41.68 -42.87
N GLU A 722 -13.63 -41.85 -42.26
CA GLU A 722 -13.48 -41.77 -40.79
C GLU A 722 -13.89 -40.39 -40.27
N LYS A 723 -13.61 -39.33 -41.06
CA LYS A 723 -14.00 -37.95 -40.77
C LYS A 723 -15.52 -37.77 -40.69
N LEU A 724 -16.27 -38.31 -41.66
CA LEU A 724 -17.75 -38.29 -41.61
C LEU A 724 -18.33 -39.18 -40.51
N ALA A 725 -17.71 -40.32 -40.23
CA ALA A 725 -18.11 -41.17 -39.11
C ALA A 725 -17.90 -40.47 -37.76
N ARG A 726 -16.79 -39.73 -37.60
CA ARG A 726 -16.50 -38.90 -36.42
C ARG A 726 -17.49 -37.75 -36.28
N LEU A 727 -17.91 -37.13 -37.38
CA LEU A 727 -18.98 -36.12 -37.37
C LEU A 727 -20.31 -36.68 -36.84
N VAL A 728 -20.72 -37.86 -37.33
CA VAL A 728 -21.93 -38.56 -36.85
C VAL A 728 -21.77 -38.90 -35.37
N TRP A 729 -20.63 -39.46 -34.97
CA TRP A 729 -20.33 -39.82 -33.58
C TRP A 729 -20.42 -38.61 -32.64
N ASN A 730 -19.74 -37.52 -32.97
CA ASN A 730 -19.75 -36.28 -32.19
C ASN A 730 -21.15 -35.66 -32.12
N THR A 731 -21.91 -35.70 -33.22
CA THR A 731 -23.31 -35.28 -33.23
C THR A 731 -24.15 -36.11 -32.26
N MET A 732 -23.94 -37.43 -32.20
CA MET A 732 -24.67 -38.30 -31.28
C MET A 732 -24.29 -38.04 -29.81
N CYS A 733 -23.01 -37.80 -29.52
CA CYS A 733 -22.53 -37.47 -28.18
C CYS A 733 -23.11 -36.16 -27.62
N SER A 734 -23.42 -35.19 -28.49
CA SER A 734 -23.92 -33.86 -28.11
C SER A 734 -25.44 -33.73 -28.11
N LEU A 735 -26.19 -34.78 -28.49
CA LEU A 735 -27.65 -34.71 -28.55
C LEU A 735 -28.26 -34.39 -27.19
N THR A 736 -28.89 -33.22 -27.10
CA THR A 736 -29.69 -32.79 -25.97
C THR A 736 -31.01 -33.57 -25.89
N GLY A 737 -31.54 -33.78 -24.69
CA GLY A 737 -32.85 -34.42 -24.50
C GLY A 737 -32.84 -35.96 -24.63
N THR A 738 -31.66 -36.59 -24.67
CA THR A 738 -31.51 -38.05 -24.67
C THR A 738 -31.59 -38.68 -23.27
N ASN A 739 -31.44 -37.86 -22.22
CA ASN A 739 -31.33 -38.28 -20.82
C ASN A 739 -32.66 -38.41 -20.04
N TYR A 740 -33.82 -38.12 -20.66
CA TYR A 740 -35.11 -38.21 -19.96
C TYR A 740 -35.43 -39.64 -19.51
N MET A 741 -35.62 -39.87 -18.20
CA MET A 741 -35.84 -41.21 -17.62
C MET A 741 -37.11 -41.93 -18.13
N TYR A 742 -38.04 -41.23 -18.74
CA TYR A 742 -39.27 -41.79 -19.31
C TYR A 742 -39.61 -41.13 -20.65
N ASP A 743 -40.33 -41.88 -21.50
CA ASP A 743 -40.84 -41.38 -22.77
C ASP A 743 -42.01 -40.39 -22.52
N SER A 744 -41.99 -39.25 -23.22
CA SER A 744 -43.02 -38.22 -23.12
C SER A 744 -43.33 -37.63 -24.50
N PRO A 745 -44.60 -37.33 -24.82
CA PRO A 745 -44.95 -36.75 -26.12
C PRO A 745 -44.39 -35.34 -26.30
N TYR A 746 -44.15 -34.63 -25.20
CA TYR A 746 -43.68 -33.24 -25.22
C TYR A 746 -42.15 -33.12 -25.24
N ASN A 747 -41.43 -34.15 -24.78
CA ASN A 747 -39.97 -34.16 -24.75
C ASN A 747 -39.40 -34.40 -26.15
N GLN A 748 -38.53 -33.51 -26.62
CA GLN A 748 -37.86 -33.66 -27.92
C GLN A 748 -36.66 -34.61 -27.81
N ASN A 749 -36.89 -35.87 -27.46
CA ASN A 749 -35.85 -36.90 -27.45
C ASN A 749 -35.59 -37.40 -28.88
N PRO A 750 -34.43 -37.14 -29.49
CA PRO A 750 -34.18 -37.53 -30.88
C PRO A 750 -34.02 -39.03 -31.08
N LEU A 751 -33.84 -39.81 -30.01
CA LEU A 751 -33.71 -41.27 -30.09
C LEU A 751 -35.05 -41.97 -30.24
N ARG A 752 -36.17 -41.28 -29.99
CA ARG A 752 -37.52 -41.88 -29.90
C ARG A 752 -38.48 -41.25 -30.91
N ALA A 753 -39.16 -42.11 -31.66
CA ALA A 753 -40.32 -41.71 -32.46
C ALA A 753 -41.56 -41.65 -31.56
N VAL A 754 -42.42 -40.66 -31.76
CA VAL A 754 -43.69 -40.53 -31.06
C VAL A 754 -44.85 -40.30 -32.03
N TYR A 755 -45.90 -41.09 -31.85
CA TYR A 755 -47.15 -40.94 -32.60
C TYR A 755 -48.37 -40.89 -31.67
N GLN A 756 -49.21 -39.89 -31.86
CA GLN A 756 -50.42 -39.60 -31.09
C GLN A 756 -51.49 -39.04 -32.03
N LYS A 757 -52.74 -39.51 -31.89
CA LYS A 757 -53.90 -38.93 -32.61
C LYS A 757 -54.56 -37.80 -31.82
N ASN A 758 -54.72 -38.00 -30.51
CA ASN A 758 -55.22 -37.00 -29.56
C ASN A 758 -54.68 -37.33 -28.15
N SER A 759 -54.70 -36.34 -27.25
CA SER A 759 -54.13 -36.46 -25.91
C SER A 759 -54.83 -37.51 -25.04
N THR A 760 -56.15 -37.72 -25.20
CA THR A 760 -56.93 -38.70 -24.43
C THR A 760 -56.64 -40.15 -24.84
N GLY A 761 -56.33 -40.40 -26.11
CA GLY A 761 -55.98 -41.72 -26.65
C GLY A 761 -54.56 -42.18 -26.35
N GLY A 762 -53.74 -41.31 -25.73
CA GLY A 762 -52.35 -41.56 -25.40
C GLY A 762 -51.41 -41.49 -26.62
N ALA A 763 -50.11 -41.61 -26.34
CA ALA A 763 -49.06 -41.66 -27.36
C ALA A 763 -48.36 -43.03 -27.35
N ARG A 764 -47.86 -43.47 -28.50
CA ARG A 764 -46.97 -44.62 -28.62
C ARG A 764 -45.56 -44.17 -28.98
N PHE A 765 -44.58 -44.90 -28.45
CA PHE A 765 -43.17 -44.60 -28.59
C PHE A 765 -42.40 -45.79 -29.14
N ALA A 766 -41.51 -45.52 -30.08
CA ALA A 766 -40.64 -46.52 -30.72
C ALA A 766 -39.23 -45.96 -30.88
N ASP A 767 -38.28 -46.79 -31.27
CA ASP A 767 -36.97 -46.27 -31.65
C ASP A 767 -37.10 -45.41 -32.91
N SER A 768 -36.41 -44.27 -32.92
CA SER A 768 -36.44 -43.33 -34.05
C SER A 768 -35.86 -43.94 -35.33
N GLN A 769 -36.22 -43.38 -36.48
CA GLN A 769 -35.58 -43.68 -37.76
C GLN A 769 -34.06 -43.47 -37.69
N LEU A 770 -33.58 -42.49 -36.91
CA LEU A 770 -32.16 -42.27 -36.60
C LEU A 770 -31.51 -43.52 -35.99
N ILE A 771 -32.10 -44.11 -34.94
CA ILE A 771 -31.55 -45.32 -34.31
C ILE A 771 -31.50 -46.49 -35.31
N HIS A 772 -32.56 -46.64 -36.12
CA HIS A 772 -32.57 -47.67 -37.15
C HIS A 772 -31.51 -47.44 -38.23
N GLN A 773 -31.28 -46.20 -38.65
CA GLN A 773 -30.17 -45.84 -39.55
C GLN A 773 -28.83 -46.24 -38.93
N LEU A 774 -28.58 -45.87 -37.67
CA LEU A 774 -27.31 -46.15 -37.02
C LEU A 774 -27.07 -47.66 -36.79
N ARG A 775 -28.12 -48.46 -36.49
CA ARG A 775 -27.99 -49.92 -36.29
C ARG A 775 -27.71 -50.69 -37.58
N ASN A 776 -28.35 -50.29 -38.69
CA ASN A 776 -28.42 -51.11 -39.90
C ASN A 776 -27.19 -50.96 -40.82
N TYR A 777 -26.52 -49.81 -40.77
CA TYR A 777 -25.39 -49.52 -41.65
C TYR A 777 -24.02 -49.71 -40.96
N PRO A 778 -22.99 -50.17 -41.68
CA PRO A 778 -21.64 -50.30 -41.15
C PRO A 778 -20.92 -48.95 -41.22
N TRP A 779 -21.06 -48.13 -40.19
CA TRP A 779 -20.51 -46.77 -40.14
C TRP A 779 -19.51 -46.53 -38.99
N VAL A 780 -19.38 -47.49 -38.07
CA VAL A 780 -18.44 -47.37 -36.94
C VAL A 780 -17.07 -47.88 -37.37
N PRO A 781 -16.02 -47.05 -37.37
CA PRO A 781 -14.70 -47.50 -37.76
C PRO A 781 -14.05 -48.39 -36.69
N GLN A 782 -13.19 -49.32 -37.12
CA GLN A 782 -12.35 -50.16 -36.27
C GLN A 782 -10.88 -50.00 -36.70
N ARG A 783 -9.96 -49.93 -35.74
CA ARG A 783 -8.51 -49.83 -35.93
C ARG A 783 -8.05 -51.01 -36.78
N GLY A 784 -7.54 -50.73 -37.98
CA GLY A 784 -7.31 -51.73 -39.04
C GLY A 784 -8.08 -51.48 -40.35
N GLY A 785 -8.90 -50.42 -40.43
CA GLY A 785 -9.44 -49.87 -41.69
C GLY A 785 -10.84 -50.37 -42.10
N GLY A 786 -11.51 -51.15 -41.26
CA GLY A 786 -12.86 -51.65 -41.51
C GLY A 786 -13.95 -50.81 -40.82
N PHE A 787 -15.11 -50.67 -41.47
CA PHE A 787 -16.32 -50.12 -40.86
C PHE A 787 -17.30 -51.25 -40.53
N VAL A 788 -17.82 -51.27 -39.31
CA VAL A 788 -18.74 -52.31 -38.83
C VAL A 788 -20.03 -51.69 -38.32
N ARG A 789 -21.07 -52.52 -38.14
CA ARG A 789 -22.30 -52.09 -37.46
C ARG A 789 -22.01 -51.90 -35.97
N PRO A 790 -22.69 -50.98 -35.27
CA PRO A 790 -22.46 -50.77 -33.83
C PRO A 790 -22.50 -52.06 -33.00
N ALA A 791 -23.41 -52.99 -33.28
CA ALA A 791 -23.52 -54.27 -32.56
C ALA A 791 -22.28 -55.17 -32.66
N GLN A 792 -21.49 -55.01 -33.72
CA GLN A 792 -20.26 -55.76 -34.00
C GLN A 792 -19.00 -54.97 -33.65
N ALA A 793 -19.13 -53.72 -33.21
CA ALA A 793 -18.02 -52.85 -32.87
C ALA A 793 -17.44 -53.23 -31.51
N ARG A 794 -16.11 -53.16 -31.39
CA ARG A 794 -15.39 -53.25 -30.11
C ARG A 794 -14.93 -51.87 -29.69
N ALA A 795 -15.17 -51.53 -28.43
CA ALA A 795 -14.79 -50.22 -27.89
C ALA A 795 -13.26 -50.02 -27.92
N GLU A 796 -12.49 -51.06 -27.60
CA GLU A 796 -11.01 -51.04 -27.65
C GLU A 796 -10.40 -50.86 -29.05
N LEU A 797 -11.19 -51.04 -30.11
CA LEU A 797 -10.75 -50.88 -31.49
C LEU A 797 -11.25 -49.58 -32.12
N LEU A 798 -11.87 -48.67 -31.38
CA LEU A 798 -12.24 -47.37 -31.93
C LEU A 798 -10.97 -46.54 -32.26
N PRO A 799 -10.90 -45.86 -33.41
CA PRO A 799 -9.81 -44.94 -33.73
C PRO A 799 -9.75 -43.74 -32.78
N ASP A 800 -8.65 -43.01 -32.82
CA ASP A 800 -8.46 -41.83 -31.99
C ASP A 800 -9.49 -40.74 -32.36
N GLY A 801 -10.05 -40.08 -31.34
CA GLY A 801 -11.13 -39.09 -31.51
C GLY A 801 -12.56 -39.62 -31.41
N PHE A 802 -12.75 -40.92 -31.15
CA PHE A 802 -14.06 -41.53 -30.84
C PHE A 802 -14.15 -41.86 -29.34
N THR A 803 -14.66 -40.93 -28.54
CA THR A 803 -14.88 -41.16 -27.10
C THR A 803 -16.00 -42.18 -26.90
N PHE A 804 -15.82 -43.12 -25.99
CA PHE A 804 -16.79 -44.18 -25.72
C PHE A 804 -17.16 -44.24 -24.25
N ASP A 805 -18.45 -44.19 -23.96
CA ASP A 805 -19.01 -44.42 -22.63
C ASP A 805 -20.20 -45.39 -22.75
N PRO A 806 -20.13 -46.59 -22.13
CA PRO A 806 -21.23 -47.56 -22.16
C PRO A 806 -22.49 -47.07 -21.44
N GLY A 807 -22.38 -46.02 -20.62
CA GLY A 807 -23.48 -45.34 -19.93
C GLY A 807 -24.35 -44.50 -20.86
N TRP A 808 -23.85 -44.05 -22.02
CA TRP A 808 -24.61 -43.24 -22.95
C TRP A 808 -25.83 -43.98 -23.50
N ARG A 809 -26.98 -43.32 -23.39
CA ARG A 809 -28.26 -43.94 -23.78
C ARG A 809 -28.34 -44.23 -25.27
N TRP A 810 -27.74 -43.38 -26.10
CA TRP A 810 -27.69 -43.62 -27.54
C TRP A 810 -26.78 -44.81 -27.89
N ILE A 811 -25.69 -45.07 -27.14
CA ILE A 811 -24.82 -46.25 -27.29
C ILE A 811 -25.60 -47.54 -27.01
N LYS A 812 -26.38 -47.56 -25.92
CA LYS A 812 -27.30 -48.67 -25.61
C LYS A 812 -28.38 -48.82 -26.69
N ALA A 813 -28.95 -47.70 -27.14
CA ALA A 813 -29.97 -47.70 -28.17
C ALA A 813 -29.44 -48.23 -29.50
N VAL A 814 -28.20 -47.96 -29.92
CA VAL A 814 -27.64 -48.55 -31.15
C VAL A 814 -27.13 -49.99 -30.95
N GLU A 815 -27.30 -50.55 -29.76
CA GLU A 815 -26.89 -51.90 -29.38
C GLU A 815 -25.38 -52.16 -29.51
N PHE A 816 -24.56 -51.15 -29.20
CA PHE A 816 -23.11 -51.24 -29.39
C PHE A 816 -22.49 -52.45 -28.68
N GLY A 817 -21.67 -53.23 -29.39
CA GLY A 817 -20.95 -54.40 -28.84
C GLY A 817 -21.81 -55.58 -28.39
N LYS A 818 -23.14 -55.54 -28.58
CA LYS A 818 -24.08 -56.59 -28.15
C LYS A 818 -23.76 -57.96 -28.75
N SER A 819 -23.27 -58.01 -29.99
CA SER A 819 -22.86 -59.29 -30.61
C SER A 819 -21.61 -59.88 -29.96
N ILE A 820 -20.69 -59.04 -29.48
CA ILE A 820 -19.44 -59.47 -28.82
C ILE A 820 -19.72 -59.92 -27.39
N GLN A 821 -20.58 -59.20 -26.65
CA GLN A 821 -20.99 -59.60 -25.31
C GLN A 821 -21.61 -61.00 -25.31
N LEU A 822 -22.51 -61.27 -26.26
CA LEU A 822 -23.16 -62.58 -26.39
C LEU A 822 -22.15 -63.71 -26.68
N GLN A 823 -21.09 -63.41 -27.44
CA GLN A 823 -20.01 -64.36 -27.71
C GLN A 823 -19.16 -64.64 -26.46
N ASN A 824 -18.85 -63.62 -25.66
CA ASN A 824 -18.08 -63.76 -24.43
C ASN A 824 -18.85 -64.51 -23.33
N GLU A 825 -20.15 -64.22 -23.15
CA GLU A 825 -21.00 -64.91 -22.17
C GLU A 825 -21.10 -66.41 -22.47
N LYS A 826 -21.16 -66.79 -23.75
CA LYS A 826 -21.13 -68.18 -24.18
C LYS A 826 -19.80 -68.88 -23.81
N ALA A 827 -18.66 -68.21 -24.02
CA ALA A 827 -17.35 -68.76 -23.70
C ALA A 827 -17.12 -68.94 -22.18
N VAL A 828 -17.61 -68.01 -21.36
CA VAL A 828 -17.53 -68.11 -19.88
C VAL A 828 -18.37 -69.27 -19.34
N ALA A 829 -19.57 -69.48 -19.90
CA ALA A 829 -20.42 -70.61 -19.50
C ALA A 829 -19.78 -71.98 -19.82
N GLU A 830 -19.10 -72.10 -20.98
CA GLU A 830 -18.38 -73.31 -21.36
C GLU A 830 -17.17 -73.58 -20.43
N ALA A 831 -16.44 -72.54 -19.99
CA ALA A 831 -15.32 -72.67 -19.06
C ALA A 831 -15.75 -73.07 -17.63
N ALA A 832 -16.87 -72.54 -17.13
CA ALA A 832 -17.40 -72.89 -15.81
C ALA A 832 -17.83 -74.37 -15.72
N ALA A 833 -18.38 -74.93 -16.80
CA ALA A 833 -18.73 -76.35 -16.86
C ALA A 833 -17.51 -77.28 -16.82
N ALA A 834 -16.38 -76.86 -17.40
CA ALA A 834 -15.13 -77.63 -17.37
C ALA A 834 -14.51 -77.68 -15.96
N ALA A 835 -14.54 -76.57 -15.22
CA ALA A 835 -13.99 -76.49 -13.86
C ALA A 835 -14.72 -77.40 -12.85
N GLU A 836 -16.05 -77.50 -12.94
CA GLU A 836 -16.86 -78.36 -12.06
C GLU A 836 -16.57 -79.86 -12.31
N SER A 837 -16.32 -80.25 -13.56
CA SER A 837 -15.90 -81.62 -13.92
C SER A 837 -14.54 -81.98 -13.33
N GLN A 838 -13.60 -81.02 -13.37
CA GLN A 838 -12.25 -81.20 -12.83
C GLN A 838 -12.26 -81.36 -11.31
N ARG A 839 -13.12 -80.62 -10.59
CA ARG A 839 -13.26 -80.75 -9.12
C ARG A 839 -13.71 -82.14 -8.69
N ARG A 840 -14.69 -82.74 -9.39
CA ARG A 840 -15.15 -84.12 -9.11
C ARG A 840 -14.06 -85.16 -9.32
N GLN A 841 -13.20 -84.99 -10.33
CA GLN A 841 -12.09 -85.92 -10.59
C GLN A 841 -11.01 -85.81 -9.50
N GLN A 842 -10.77 -84.61 -8.97
CA GLN A 842 -9.82 -84.37 -7.87
C GLN A 842 -10.28 -85.02 -6.56
N GLU A 843 -11.58 -84.92 -6.23
CA GLU A 843 -12.16 -85.53 -5.02
C GLU A 843 -12.08 -87.08 -5.06
N ALA A 844 -12.29 -87.68 -6.23
CA ALA A 844 -12.17 -89.13 -6.42
C ALA A 844 -10.72 -89.65 -6.28
N ALA A 845 -9.72 -88.90 -6.74
CA ALA A 845 -8.31 -89.27 -6.60
C ALA A 845 -7.82 -89.24 -5.14
N LYS A 846 -8.23 -88.22 -4.38
CA LYS A 846 -7.93 -88.10 -2.95
C LYS A 846 -8.54 -89.24 -2.12
N ALA A 847 -9.74 -89.70 -2.46
CA ALA A 847 -10.38 -90.82 -1.76
C ALA A 847 -9.62 -92.15 -1.93
N LEU A 848 -8.81 -92.29 -2.99
CA LEU A 848 -7.97 -93.46 -3.27
C LEU A 848 -6.52 -93.28 -2.79
N GLY A 849 -6.20 -92.17 -2.11
CA GLY A 849 -4.88 -91.91 -1.56
C GLY A 849 -3.86 -91.30 -2.53
N PHE A 850 -4.29 -90.78 -3.69
CA PHE A 850 -3.43 -90.08 -4.65
C PHE A 850 -3.60 -88.55 -4.54
N ASP A 851 -2.51 -87.80 -4.77
CA ASP A 851 -2.51 -86.34 -4.67
C ASP A 851 -3.30 -85.66 -5.81
N ASP A 852 -3.35 -86.31 -6.98
CA ASP A 852 -4.07 -85.82 -8.15
C ASP A 852 -4.56 -86.99 -9.05
N PRO A 853 -5.64 -86.78 -9.84
CA PRO A 853 -6.21 -87.80 -10.70
C PRO A 853 -5.31 -88.25 -11.86
N GLU A 854 -4.29 -87.48 -12.22
CA GLU A 854 -3.34 -87.84 -13.27
C GLU A 854 -2.34 -88.88 -12.76
N THR A 855 -1.86 -88.72 -11.51
CA THR A 855 -1.00 -89.68 -10.82
C THR A 855 -1.69 -91.04 -10.63
N ALA A 856 -2.97 -91.03 -10.23
CA ALA A 856 -3.78 -92.24 -10.12
C ALA A 856 -3.90 -93.00 -11.46
N ARG A 857 -4.07 -92.26 -12.58
CA ARG A 857 -4.14 -92.86 -13.93
C ARG A 857 -2.78 -93.40 -14.40
N LYS A 858 -1.67 -92.73 -14.08
CA LYS A 858 -0.32 -93.16 -14.46
C LYS A 858 0.10 -94.46 -13.76
N LEU A 859 -0.20 -94.60 -12.47
CA LEU A 859 0.07 -95.83 -11.71
C LEU A 859 -0.81 -97.00 -12.13
N ALA A 860 -2.09 -96.75 -12.45
CA ALA A 860 -2.99 -97.77 -12.99
C ALA A 860 -2.58 -98.27 -14.39
N ALA A 861 -1.70 -97.55 -15.09
CA ALA A 861 -1.20 -97.91 -16.41
C ALA A 861 0.10 -98.75 -16.39
N ILE A 862 0.72 -98.98 -15.23
CA ILE A 862 1.93 -99.82 -15.11
C ILE A 862 1.55 -101.31 -15.20
N PRO A 863 2.27 -102.14 -15.99
CA PRO A 863 2.05 -103.58 -16.02
C PRO A 863 2.25 -104.25 -14.65
N ALA A 864 1.36 -105.17 -14.28
CA ALA A 864 1.36 -105.79 -12.95
C ALA A 864 2.67 -106.51 -12.58
N GLU A 865 3.40 -107.06 -13.57
CA GLU A 865 4.68 -107.76 -13.34
C GLU A 865 5.82 -106.81 -12.94
N GLU A 866 5.89 -105.61 -13.54
CA GLU A 866 6.89 -104.61 -13.18
C GLU A 866 6.61 -104.00 -11.80
N LEU A 867 5.33 -103.71 -11.51
CA LEU A 867 4.90 -103.20 -10.22
C LEU A 867 5.23 -104.19 -9.09
N ASN A 868 5.01 -105.49 -9.31
CA ASN A 868 5.34 -106.54 -8.34
C ASN A 868 6.85 -106.69 -8.13
N ARG A 869 7.68 -106.49 -9.16
CA ARG A 869 9.14 -106.53 -9.04
C ARG A 869 9.67 -105.39 -8.18
N PHE A 870 9.18 -104.17 -8.41
CA PHE A 870 9.50 -103.00 -7.60
C PHE A 870 9.03 -103.18 -6.15
N TYR A 871 7.84 -103.75 -5.95
CA TYR A 871 7.29 -104.01 -4.62
C TYR A 871 8.10 -105.06 -3.84
N ALA A 872 8.52 -106.15 -4.49
CA ALA A 872 9.34 -107.19 -3.87
C ALA A 872 10.73 -106.71 -3.45
N ASP A 873 11.38 -105.89 -4.29
CA ASP A 873 12.70 -105.33 -3.98
C ASP A 873 12.63 -104.24 -2.89
N TRP A 874 11.49 -103.54 -2.80
CA TRP A 874 11.22 -102.59 -1.72
C TRP A 874 10.99 -103.27 -0.37
N ILE A 875 10.23 -104.39 -0.32
CA ILE A 875 10.04 -105.17 0.91
C ILE A 875 11.38 -105.69 1.44
N ARG A 876 12.22 -106.25 0.56
CA ARG A 876 13.53 -106.82 0.95
C ARG A 876 14.50 -105.80 1.56
N ARG A 877 14.33 -104.51 1.23
CA ARG A 877 15.13 -103.40 1.77
C ARG A 877 14.60 -102.87 3.11
N LYS A 878 13.38 -103.23 3.49
CA LYS A 878 12.67 -102.68 4.66
C LYS A 878 12.84 -103.52 5.94
N ASP A 879 13.09 -104.83 5.82
CA ASP A 879 13.07 -105.79 6.94
C ASP A 879 14.47 -106.25 7.41
N ILE A 880 15.48 -105.39 7.46
CA ILE A 880 16.82 -105.76 7.96
C ILE A 880 17.08 -105.10 9.33
N GLU A 881 17.24 -105.90 10.38
CA GLU A 881 17.60 -105.43 11.72
C GLU A 881 19.13 -105.24 11.86
N LEU A 882 19.53 -104.12 12.46
CA LEU A 882 20.95 -103.81 12.67
C LEU A 882 21.50 -104.54 13.91
N PRO A 883 22.75 -105.06 13.86
CA PRO A 883 23.37 -105.75 14.99
C PRO A 883 23.73 -104.75 16.10
N ASP A 884 22.98 -104.73 17.19
CA ASP A 884 23.35 -104.02 18.43
C ASP A 884 24.06 -104.98 19.39
N ARG A 885 25.40 -104.98 19.38
CA ARG A 885 26.21 -105.84 20.28
C ARG A 885 26.64 -105.06 21.50
N GLU A 886 26.15 -105.45 22.67
CA GLU A 886 26.51 -104.84 23.95
C GLU A 886 27.43 -105.76 24.77
N PRO A 887 28.54 -105.26 25.34
CA PRO A 887 29.47 -106.10 26.07
C PRO A 887 28.87 -106.50 27.42
N LYS A 888 28.77 -107.82 27.69
CA LYS A 888 28.20 -108.39 28.93
C LYS A 888 28.84 -107.89 30.24
N ASN A 889 30.09 -107.44 30.19
CA ASN A 889 30.77 -106.79 31.31
C ASN A 889 31.70 -105.69 30.77
N PRO A 890 31.24 -104.42 30.68
CA PRO A 890 31.97 -103.34 30.04
C PRO A 890 33.32 -103.03 30.72
N ALA A 891 33.37 -103.03 32.06
CA ALA A 891 34.58 -102.68 32.81
C ALA A 891 35.71 -103.70 32.59
N ARG A 892 35.40 -105.00 32.69
CA ARG A 892 36.40 -106.06 32.46
C ARG A 892 36.86 -106.12 31.00
N ARG A 893 35.96 -105.80 30.07
CA ARG A 893 36.30 -105.70 28.65
C ARG A 893 37.20 -104.50 28.38
N ALA A 894 36.91 -103.33 28.96
CA ALA A 894 37.76 -102.16 28.85
C ALA A 894 39.18 -102.41 29.40
N GLU A 895 39.32 -103.12 30.53
CA GLU A 895 40.62 -103.50 31.07
C GLU A 895 41.39 -104.47 30.15
N ALA A 896 40.69 -105.46 29.58
CA ALA A 896 41.28 -106.37 28.61
C ALA A 896 41.71 -105.66 27.32
N VAL A 897 40.87 -104.75 26.81
CA VAL A 897 41.17 -103.93 25.63
C VAL A 897 42.32 -102.96 25.93
N ALA A 898 42.38 -102.38 27.13
CA ALA A 898 43.48 -101.51 27.53
C ALA A 898 44.82 -102.25 27.62
N THR A 899 44.80 -103.48 28.15
CA THR A 899 45.99 -104.35 28.22
C THR A 899 46.46 -104.71 26.80
N GLN A 900 45.54 -105.12 25.92
CA GLN A 900 45.84 -105.40 24.52
C GLN A 900 46.31 -104.17 23.75
N ALA A 901 45.74 -102.99 24.04
CA ALA A 901 46.15 -101.72 23.45
C ALA A 901 47.56 -101.29 23.89
N ALA A 902 47.98 -101.62 25.11
CA ALA A 902 49.34 -101.38 25.58
C ALA A 902 50.38 -102.20 24.79
N ASP A 903 50.05 -103.45 24.45
CA ASP A 903 50.89 -104.35 23.63
C ASP A 903 50.82 -104.09 22.12
N ALA A 904 49.98 -103.13 21.67
CA ALA A 904 49.82 -102.83 20.25
C ALA A 904 51.14 -102.32 19.62
N PRO A 905 51.43 -102.71 18.36
CA PRO A 905 52.68 -102.34 17.70
C PRO A 905 52.75 -100.82 17.45
N GLU A 906 53.92 -100.22 17.75
CA GLU A 906 54.17 -98.79 17.53
C GLU A 906 54.14 -98.41 16.06
N ARG A 907 53.62 -97.21 15.77
CA ARG A 907 53.61 -96.64 14.44
C ARG A 907 54.94 -95.95 14.15
N ILE A 908 55.88 -96.72 13.62
CA ILE A 908 57.09 -96.16 13.02
C ILE A 908 56.78 -95.79 11.56
N SER A 909 56.79 -94.49 11.25
CA SER A 909 56.69 -93.96 9.88
C SER A 909 58.00 -93.31 9.45
N GLU A 910 58.81 -93.99 8.65
CA GLU A 910 59.91 -93.36 7.90
C GLU A 910 59.41 -92.93 6.52
N GLN A 911 59.71 -91.68 6.12
CA GLN A 911 59.42 -91.19 4.77
C GLN A 911 60.52 -91.63 3.80
N ARG A 912 60.23 -92.60 2.92
CA ARG A 912 60.66 -92.60 1.51
C ARG A 912 59.95 -93.68 0.66
N THR A 913 59.99 -93.43 -0.65
CA THR A 913 59.35 -94.10 -1.79
C THR A 913 59.24 -95.64 -1.71
N ARG A 914 57.99 -96.12 -1.59
CA ARG A 914 57.50 -97.51 -1.76
C ARG A 914 58.23 -98.60 -0.95
N SER A 915 57.75 -98.88 0.26
CA SER A 915 57.53 -100.26 0.71
C SER A 915 56.59 -100.35 1.91
N VAL A 916 55.90 -101.49 1.98
CA VAL A 916 54.88 -101.92 2.94
C VAL A 916 55.40 -101.86 4.38
N SER A 917 54.69 -101.17 5.27
CA SER A 917 54.99 -101.21 6.71
C SER A 917 54.83 -102.63 7.24
N VAL A 918 55.92 -103.22 7.71
CA VAL A 918 55.93 -104.48 8.45
C VAL A 918 54.96 -104.36 9.64
N GLY A 919 54.01 -105.30 9.75
CA GLY A 919 52.94 -105.29 10.75
C GLY A 919 51.58 -104.73 10.30
N ARG A 920 51.43 -104.15 9.09
CA ARG A 920 50.11 -103.62 8.62
C ARG A 920 49.10 -104.70 8.24
N GLU A 921 49.56 -105.79 7.63
CA GLU A 921 48.65 -106.84 7.14
C GLU A 921 48.07 -107.69 8.26
N ALA A 922 48.86 -108.06 9.27
CA ALA A 922 48.39 -108.81 10.43
C ALA A 922 47.24 -108.08 11.17
N VAL A 923 47.40 -106.77 11.43
CA VAL A 923 46.36 -105.96 12.09
C VAL A 923 45.10 -105.84 11.22
N LYS A 924 45.21 -105.83 9.89
CA LYS A 924 44.05 -105.80 8.99
C LYS A 924 43.30 -107.14 8.94
N GLU A 925 43.99 -108.24 9.16
CA GLU A 925 43.38 -109.57 9.25
C GLU A 925 42.61 -109.71 10.57
N ASP A 926 43.20 -109.28 11.69
CA ASP A 926 42.53 -109.18 12.99
C ASP A 926 41.33 -108.23 12.94
N ALA A 927 41.48 -107.08 12.28
CA ALA A 927 40.39 -106.13 12.08
C ALA A 927 39.25 -106.74 11.26
N ALA A 928 39.56 -107.55 10.24
CA ALA A 928 38.54 -108.22 9.45
C ALA A 928 37.73 -109.22 10.29
N GLN A 929 38.38 -110.02 11.14
CA GLN A 929 37.68 -110.95 12.03
C GLN A 929 36.84 -110.20 13.07
N TYR A 930 37.39 -109.13 13.65
CA TYR A 930 36.68 -108.29 14.60
C TYR A 930 35.44 -107.65 13.97
N LEU A 931 35.56 -107.09 12.77
CA LEU A 931 34.45 -106.46 12.06
C LEU A 931 33.38 -107.44 11.61
N LEU A 932 33.76 -108.63 11.12
CA LEU A 932 32.80 -109.70 10.85
C LEU A 932 32.05 -110.10 12.11
N GLN A 933 32.75 -110.17 13.23
CA GLN A 933 32.10 -110.40 14.50
C GLN A 933 31.14 -109.25 14.83
N GLN A 934 31.47 -107.99 14.62
CA GLN A 934 30.56 -106.90 15.02
C GLN A 934 29.36 -106.71 14.10
N TYR A 935 29.56 -106.82 12.78
CA TYR A 935 28.62 -106.34 11.77
C TYR A 935 28.03 -107.44 10.88
N THR A 936 27.94 -108.66 11.39
CA THR A 936 27.18 -109.74 10.75
C THR A 936 25.86 -109.95 11.49
N THR A 937 24.76 -109.92 10.74
CA THR A 937 23.40 -110.27 11.18
C THR A 937 22.79 -111.24 10.16
N ASP A 938 22.19 -112.33 10.63
CA ASP A 938 21.52 -113.35 9.79
C ASP A 938 22.35 -113.88 8.60
N GLY A 939 23.67 -113.93 8.77
CA GLY A 939 24.61 -114.43 7.74
C GLY A 939 25.03 -113.38 6.71
N ASP A 940 24.51 -112.15 6.81
CA ASP A 940 24.83 -111.02 5.96
C ASP A 940 25.73 -110.02 6.71
N VAL A 941 26.83 -109.64 6.07
CA VAL A 941 27.70 -108.57 6.59
C VAL A 941 27.09 -107.25 6.14
N ILE A 942 26.88 -106.32 7.06
CA ILE A 942 26.31 -105.01 6.74
C ILE A 942 27.37 -103.94 6.57
N CYS A 943 27.13 -103.02 5.63
CA CYS A 943 27.92 -101.81 5.50
C CYS A 943 27.51 -100.81 6.58
N GLN A 944 28.48 -100.27 7.31
CA GLN A 944 28.19 -99.36 8.43
C GLN A 944 27.54 -98.03 7.99
N VAL A 945 27.73 -97.59 6.75
CA VAL A 945 27.13 -96.33 6.26
C VAL A 945 25.69 -96.57 5.78
N CYS A 946 25.51 -97.28 4.67
CA CYS A 946 24.17 -97.49 4.11
C CYS A 946 23.31 -98.50 4.87
N LYS A 947 23.85 -99.18 5.89
CA LYS A 947 23.12 -100.12 6.76
C LYS A 947 22.50 -101.29 5.99
N ARG A 948 23.02 -101.57 4.79
CA ARG A 948 22.58 -102.65 3.90
C ARG A 948 23.59 -103.80 3.90
N PRO A 949 23.14 -105.04 3.60
CA PRO A 949 24.03 -106.15 3.30
C PRO A 949 25.07 -105.76 2.25
N MET A 950 26.26 -106.33 2.36
CA MET A 950 27.30 -106.18 1.36
C MET A 950 26.74 -106.58 -0.02
N PRO A 951 27.14 -105.87 -1.10
CA PRO A 951 26.46 -106.00 -2.38
C PRO A 951 26.67 -107.35 -3.07
N PHE A 952 27.75 -108.06 -2.74
CA PHE A 952 28.07 -109.37 -3.33
C PHE A 952 29.02 -110.20 -2.44
N LYS A 953 28.97 -111.53 -2.64
CA LYS A 953 29.93 -112.49 -2.10
C LYS A 953 31.04 -112.76 -3.12
N ARG A 954 32.23 -113.09 -2.62
CA ARG A 954 33.34 -113.63 -3.43
C ARG A 954 33.01 -115.06 -3.86
N ASP A 955 33.77 -115.58 -4.81
CA ASP A 955 33.59 -116.95 -5.33
C ASP A 955 33.73 -118.04 -4.25
N ASP A 956 34.45 -117.75 -3.16
CA ASP A 956 34.60 -118.61 -1.98
C ASP A 956 33.38 -118.55 -1.01
N GLY A 957 32.36 -117.76 -1.34
CA GLY A 957 31.14 -117.58 -0.54
C GLY A 957 31.26 -116.55 0.59
N SER A 958 32.45 -115.97 0.83
CA SER A 958 32.64 -114.92 1.83
C SER A 958 32.14 -113.56 1.33
N TRP A 959 31.64 -112.72 2.24
CA TRP A 959 31.20 -111.36 1.87
C TRP A 959 32.38 -110.45 1.55
N TYR A 960 32.30 -109.72 0.43
CA TYR A 960 33.28 -108.68 0.12
C TYR A 960 32.97 -107.40 0.89
N PHE A 961 33.95 -106.90 1.65
CA PHE A 961 33.91 -105.57 2.24
C PHE A 961 35.31 -104.96 2.36
N GLU A 962 35.34 -103.63 2.34
CA GLU A 962 36.55 -102.83 2.52
C GLU A 962 36.79 -102.58 4.01
N LYS A 963 38.02 -102.84 4.48
CA LYS A 963 38.45 -102.49 5.84
C LYS A 963 39.12 -101.13 5.80
N VAL A 964 38.41 -100.11 6.25
CA VAL A 964 38.85 -98.72 6.14
C VAL A 964 39.29 -98.22 7.51
N GLU A 965 40.52 -97.74 7.61
CA GLU A 965 41.07 -97.17 8.85
C GLU A 965 40.29 -95.91 9.22
N PHE A 966 39.87 -95.80 10.49
CA PHE A 966 38.90 -94.79 10.93
C PHE A 966 39.56 -93.50 11.43
N ILE A 967 40.41 -93.59 12.47
CA ILE A 967 41.15 -92.45 13.05
C ILE A 967 42.63 -92.60 12.71
N PRO A 968 43.12 -92.01 11.62
CA PRO A 968 44.52 -92.13 11.21
C PRO A 968 45.49 -91.35 12.12
N GLU A 969 45.06 -90.68 13.19
CA GLU A 969 45.91 -89.91 14.11
C GLU A 969 46.51 -90.76 15.25
N LEU A 970 45.99 -91.97 15.51
CA LEU A 970 46.46 -92.81 16.63
C LEU A 970 47.92 -93.26 16.47
N ARG A 971 48.67 -93.29 17.57
CA ARG A 971 50.13 -93.56 17.58
C ARG A 971 50.46 -95.05 17.46
N LYS A 972 49.57 -95.95 17.84
CA LYS A 972 49.73 -97.39 17.59
C LYS A 972 48.67 -97.91 16.61
N ARG A 973 48.91 -99.08 16.01
CA ARG A 973 47.94 -99.71 15.10
C ARG A 973 46.99 -100.61 15.87
N TYR A 974 45.75 -100.15 16.01
CA TYR A 974 44.69 -100.88 16.69
C TYR A 974 43.73 -101.50 15.68
N TYR A 975 43.44 -102.80 15.80
CA TYR A 975 42.51 -103.47 14.90
C TYR A 975 41.05 -103.02 15.10
N GLN A 976 40.74 -102.45 16.27
CA GLN A 976 39.45 -101.83 16.58
C GLN A 976 39.26 -100.47 15.87
N ASN A 977 40.28 -99.90 15.23
CA ASN A 977 40.20 -98.61 14.56
C ASN A 977 39.89 -98.74 13.05
N TYR A 978 39.08 -99.72 12.67
CA TYR A 978 38.72 -100.00 11.28
C TYR A 978 37.20 -100.10 11.11
N LEU A 979 36.70 -99.78 9.92
CA LEU A 979 35.30 -99.87 9.52
C LEU A 979 35.08 -100.94 8.44
N ALA A 980 33.91 -101.57 8.46
CA ALA A 980 33.39 -102.45 7.42
C ALA A 980 32.46 -101.69 6.46
N LEU A 981 32.97 -101.33 5.29
CA LEU A 981 32.23 -100.55 4.28
C LEU A 981 32.08 -101.32 2.96
N CYS A 982 30.96 -101.10 2.27
CA CYS A 982 30.82 -101.58 0.89
C CYS A 982 31.74 -100.80 -0.06
N PRO A 983 32.03 -101.30 -1.27
CA PRO A 983 32.98 -100.66 -2.19
C PRO A 983 32.68 -99.18 -2.45
N ASN A 984 31.41 -98.80 -2.57
CA ASN A 984 31.01 -97.42 -2.84
C ASN A 984 31.27 -96.50 -1.65
N HIS A 985 30.76 -96.85 -0.45
CA HIS A 985 30.97 -96.00 0.74
C HIS A 985 32.42 -96.01 1.20
N ALA A 986 33.16 -97.09 0.95
CA ALA A 986 34.59 -97.11 1.18
C ALA A 986 35.34 -96.12 0.27
N ALA A 987 34.95 -96.03 -1.01
CA ALA A 987 35.50 -95.03 -1.92
C ALA A 987 35.11 -93.62 -1.48
N MET A 988 33.84 -93.38 -1.12
CA MET A 988 33.39 -92.09 -0.60
C MET A 988 34.12 -91.70 0.68
N PHE A 989 34.34 -92.63 1.62
CA PHE A 989 35.06 -92.35 2.86
C PHE A 989 36.54 -92.05 2.64
N LYS A 990 37.21 -92.74 1.70
CA LYS A 990 38.64 -92.53 1.45
C LYS A 990 38.93 -91.28 0.62
N GLU A 991 38.07 -90.97 -0.36
CA GLU A 991 38.35 -89.94 -1.37
C GLU A 991 37.52 -88.66 -1.18
N ALA A 992 36.39 -88.73 -0.46
CA ALA A 992 35.41 -87.65 -0.39
C ALA A 992 34.74 -87.54 1.00
N ASN A 993 35.52 -87.71 2.07
CA ASN A 993 35.03 -87.51 3.44
C ASN A 993 35.26 -86.06 3.89
N GLY A 994 34.20 -85.26 3.86
CA GLY A 994 34.21 -83.86 4.30
C GLY A 994 34.29 -83.69 5.81
N SER A 995 34.12 -84.76 6.59
CA SER A 995 34.18 -84.74 8.05
C SER A 995 35.52 -85.21 8.61
N SER A 996 36.51 -85.53 7.76
CA SER A 996 37.75 -86.22 8.14
C SER A 996 38.53 -85.54 9.27
N GLU A 997 38.58 -84.21 9.31
CA GLU A 997 39.35 -83.45 10.32
C GLU A 997 38.75 -83.51 11.73
N PHE A 998 37.45 -83.79 11.86
CA PHE A 998 36.73 -83.76 13.14
C PHE A 998 36.26 -85.14 13.61
N MET A 999 36.53 -86.20 12.83
CA MET A 999 36.03 -87.56 13.08
C MET A 999 36.34 -88.08 14.48
N ARG A 1000 37.54 -87.80 14.98
CA ARG A 1000 37.99 -88.24 16.29
C ARG A 1000 37.15 -87.60 17.40
N ASP A 1001 37.03 -86.28 17.38
CA ASP A 1001 36.32 -85.51 18.40
C ASP A 1001 34.83 -85.85 18.39
N MET A 1002 34.24 -85.92 17.18
CA MET A 1002 32.85 -86.33 17.01
C MET A 1002 32.59 -87.76 17.53
N PHE A 1003 33.55 -88.67 17.38
CA PHE A 1003 33.41 -90.04 17.89
C PHE A 1003 33.58 -90.14 19.41
N VAL A 1004 34.47 -89.34 20.01
CA VAL A 1004 34.62 -89.31 21.49
C VAL A 1004 33.34 -88.80 22.15
N GLU A 1005 32.71 -87.78 21.56
CA GLU A 1005 31.45 -87.19 22.05
C GLU A 1005 30.21 -88.03 21.70
N LEU A 1006 30.37 -89.06 20.85
CA LEU A 1006 29.26 -89.90 20.40
C LEU A 1006 28.54 -90.55 21.59
N SER A 1007 27.26 -90.22 21.76
CA SER A 1007 26.38 -90.76 22.81
C SER A 1007 25.46 -91.88 22.31
N GLY A 1008 25.28 -92.00 20.99
CA GLY A 1008 24.47 -93.03 20.33
C GLY A 1008 25.29 -94.04 19.53
N SER A 1009 24.63 -94.79 18.65
CA SER A 1009 25.27 -95.77 17.77
C SER A 1009 25.59 -95.24 16.37
N GLU A 1010 25.28 -93.99 16.06
CA GLU A 1010 25.46 -93.43 14.71
C GLU A 1010 26.25 -92.14 14.76
N LEU A 1011 27.33 -92.09 13.99
CA LEU A 1011 28.16 -90.90 13.81
C LEU A 1011 27.77 -90.20 12.51
N GLU A 1012 27.28 -88.98 12.60
CA GLU A 1012 26.98 -88.16 11.41
C GLU A 1012 28.27 -87.76 10.71
N VAL A 1013 28.32 -87.93 9.39
CA VAL A 1013 29.47 -87.64 8.54
C VAL A 1013 29.01 -87.11 7.19
N VAL A 1014 29.83 -86.29 6.54
CA VAL A 1014 29.55 -85.83 5.17
C VAL A 1014 30.41 -86.62 4.21
N LEU A 1015 29.79 -87.51 3.42
CA LEU A 1015 30.45 -88.31 2.39
C LEU A 1015 29.96 -87.87 1.01
N ALA A 1016 30.88 -87.44 0.15
CA ALA A 1016 30.60 -86.91 -1.19
C ALA A 1016 29.49 -85.83 -1.23
N GLN A 1017 29.56 -84.87 -0.30
CA GLN A 1017 28.60 -83.76 -0.13
C GLN A 1017 27.19 -84.19 0.27
N GLN A 1018 27.01 -85.40 0.80
CA GLN A 1018 25.76 -85.88 1.35
C GLN A 1018 25.94 -86.18 2.84
N ASP A 1019 24.96 -85.74 3.64
CA ASP A 1019 24.89 -86.06 5.06
C ASP A 1019 24.53 -87.55 5.20
N GLU A 1020 25.47 -88.32 5.72
CA GLU A 1020 25.40 -89.76 5.92
C GLU A 1020 25.67 -90.08 7.39
N THR A 1021 25.38 -91.31 7.83
CA THR A 1021 25.75 -91.73 9.19
C THR A 1021 26.50 -93.06 9.19
N ILE A 1022 27.53 -93.17 10.04
CA ILE A 1022 28.29 -94.41 10.25
C ILE A 1022 27.76 -95.08 11.50
N TYR A 1023 27.20 -96.27 11.34
CA TYR A 1023 26.70 -97.10 12.43
C TYR A 1023 27.82 -97.84 13.16
N PHE A 1024 27.79 -97.80 14.49
CA PHE A 1024 28.68 -98.50 15.40
C PHE A 1024 27.90 -99.33 16.42
N THR A 1025 28.34 -100.57 16.64
CA THR A 1025 27.83 -101.37 17.76
C THR A 1025 28.34 -100.79 19.07
N LYS A 1026 27.57 -100.90 20.16
CA LYS A 1026 28.00 -100.42 21.48
C LYS A 1026 29.35 -101.00 21.92
N THR A 1027 29.61 -102.27 21.58
CA THR A 1027 30.89 -102.93 21.84
C THR A 1027 32.01 -102.26 21.06
N HIS A 1028 31.81 -101.96 19.78
CA HIS A 1028 32.83 -101.29 18.97
C HIS A 1028 33.12 -99.87 19.47
N ILE A 1029 32.10 -99.13 19.89
CA ILE A 1029 32.26 -97.81 20.51
C ILE A 1029 33.10 -97.91 21.79
N ALA A 1030 32.72 -98.80 22.70
CA ALA A 1030 33.42 -98.96 23.97
C ALA A 1030 34.89 -99.36 23.78
N ASP A 1031 35.15 -100.33 22.90
CA ASP A 1031 36.50 -100.79 22.61
C ASP A 1031 37.35 -99.67 21.98
N LEU A 1032 36.81 -98.95 21.01
CA LEU A 1032 37.55 -97.88 20.31
C LEU A 1032 37.76 -96.64 21.19
N LYS A 1033 36.78 -96.25 22.02
CA LYS A 1033 36.98 -95.16 23.00
C LYS A 1033 38.08 -95.53 24.01
N GLN A 1034 38.12 -96.77 24.47
CA GLN A 1034 39.16 -97.24 25.37
C GLN A 1034 40.55 -97.23 24.69
N VAL A 1035 40.61 -97.63 23.42
CA VAL A 1035 41.83 -97.55 22.61
C VAL A 1035 42.31 -96.09 22.49
N ILE A 1036 41.42 -95.15 22.19
CA ILE A 1036 41.76 -93.71 22.09
C ILE A 1036 42.29 -93.18 23.43
N ALA A 1037 41.65 -93.51 24.55
CA ALA A 1037 42.07 -93.07 25.88
C ALA A 1037 43.46 -93.63 26.27
N VAL A 1038 43.76 -94.88 25.92
CA VAL A 1038 45.08 -95.48 26.18
C VAL A 1038 46.17 -94.85 25.30
N ASP A 1039 45.87 -94.58 24.03
CA ASP A 1039 46.81 -93.89 23.12
C ASP A 1039 47.10 -92.45 23.59
N GLU A 1040 46.11 -91.75 24.16
CA GLU A 1040 46.26 -90.40 24.75
C GLU A 1040 47.00 -90.37 26.09
N ALA A 1041 46.70 -91.30 27.01
CA ALA A 1041 47.38 -91.37 28.30
C ALA A 1041 48.88 -91.63 28.15
N SER A 1042 49.28 -92.20 27.01
CA SER A 1042 50.67 -92.36 26.60
C SER A 1042 51.36 -91.02 26.20
N ALA A 1043 50.71 -89.84 26.34
CA ALA A 1043 51.12 -88.58 25.70
C ALA A 1043 51.26 -87.28 26.55
N ALA A 1044 50.91 -87.18 27.85
CA ALA A 1044 50.88 -85.88 28.59
C ALA A 1044 52.08 -85.58 29.55
N PRO A 1045 52.73 -84.37 29.47
CA PRO A 1045 53.72 -83.83 30.44
C PRO A 1045 53.24 -82.58 31.29
N GLU A 1046 53.97 -82.23 32.37
CA GLU A 1046 53.71 -81.27 33.50
C GLU A 1046 53.79 -79.71 33.27
N LEU A 1047 53.07 -78.93 34.13
CA LEU A 1047 53.35 -77.60 34.79
C LEU A 1047 52.92 -76.19 34.22
N GLU A 1048 51.82 -75.63 34.78
CA GLU A 1048 51.62 -74.48 35.75
C GLU A 1048 52.24 -73.04 35.68
N LEU A 1049 51.42 -72.04 36.15
CA LEU A 1049 51.68 -70.69 36.77
C LEU A 1049 51.82 -69.42 35.88
N VAL A 1050 51.33 -68.19 36.18
CA VAL A 1050 50.43 -67.60 37.21
C VAL A 1050 50.02 -66.14 36.85
N HIS A 1051 48.91 -65.74 37.45
CA HIS A 1051 48.12 -64.49 37.55
C HIS A 1051 48.68 -63.05 37.39
N SER A 1052 47.79 -62.25 36.78
CA SER A 1052 47.35 -60.84 37.01
C SER A 1052 47.93 -59.98 38.14
N SER A 1053 48.08 -58.66 37.89
CA SER A 1053 47.31 -57.59 38.59
C SER A 1053 47.60 -56.16 38.08
N ASP A 1054 46.51 -55.43 37.80
CA ASP A 1054 46.14 -54.05 38.14
C ASP A 1054 46.90 -52.75 37.77
N VAL A 1055 46.02 -51.78 37.43
CA VAL A 1055 46.06 -50.29 37.35
C VAL A 1055 46.80 -49.61 36.18
N GLY A 1056 46.06 -48.77 35.43
CA GLY A 1056 46.62 -47.69 34.60
C GLY A 1056 45.90 -47.44 33.30
#